data_AF-A0A2N3AFF9-F1
#
_entry.id   AF-A0A2N3AFF9-F1
#
_cell.length_a   1.000
_cell.length_b   1.000
_cell.length_c   1.000
_cell.angle_alpha   90.00
_cell.angle_beta   90.00
_cell.angle_gamma   90.00
#
_symmetry.space_group_name_H-M   'P 1'
#
loop_
_entity.id
_entity.type
_entity.pdbx_description
1 polymer ?
#
loop_
_entity_poly.entity_id
_entity_poly.type
_entity_poly.pdbx_seq_one_letter_code
_entity_poly.pdbx_strand_id
1 'polypeptide(L)'
;MAEKFKIMRAWDRGLNKIAYVYRNPETGKKGIGETKFAWFFYVLAEDYERLRSKFNQFTSNNVINSVEPDGKYVKIYADYPHKTESLNKEMERDWGYKTFAFNDMLEKLKMLECETFEADIPPHKRFALQDNVEFEQDYKCLFFDIETDDRIKNGQPIPGEFRILSVAFKDLVDGKEAFLKIAEDTDEEEKELLIKIGKIFNSYDVIISWNGISFDLPYVKSRMMRYGIQLDWRKIFHQDQMKVFQKSVSLRSYSLENVSQEYLGEGKVQHEGIGVYEMWLNHPELLEKYNRVDVRRQYELEMKTKYLAVARNVNAIGMCPCDDLFITRKVDNLIVKQAQEDKHYHFKTIIREYDENGQLIQDDDEDDDKFEGAYVFPPKPGRYKNVKVFDYSSLYPNVIKTLNISPDTLVTDDSVPDEMCIKTPSGHRFRKDFIGILPKVITRMKEKRDFYKDLMSKESPGSLMHKTYDNLQYVYKSFGLSFYGALGESHTRFYDTRVAESVTLGGQYFNKAGAKFLEDEGYIIIYGDSVTKDRCTIIKTNDDVSVVSFEELFNKTTKRYIKDGKEYGSFDENVTALSYNFQTHDSEWKSVDCVIRHKVKKEVYHYRYRHGVTEVSKDHSLINSEGQCFKPTDGFNAFSLTQLPDIQPITTIDLLDYMEPYSYTRKRGGDVYLTADSEKIFLSHNQVKKTTMLRHLNVNDPMFNGFLSLLAHYICNGSSSTPETTQSRKGTSIASRDFWLLNQLKQTTDWLFKNAENGLLCQSDGNNKLQMMTCLQAIVFRQLCGQKYDQKRIPNFVYRLSLEQKKHFIQQLMIGDGSITEIKSGTNYDFESASIKLISGLSTLMKQVGMVVVCQSNFNKKTYTVKNLINEGYGKHLIENICKPIDYDDYLYDLSVADNHNFVDAMGSILLHNTDSLFVDKIKSVDDVIDLLGKIQKLCDKIAKEEFNADVCTLEMSYDKGFRTFLIVNAKKRYAGYLDYLDGHEVNPCKLKITGFEYVRTDQCGFVKKYQKEILEWILSDEPPSPIDIRAWILDKQTKVFSSKLPLDELMFAQKVTKPIDQYDKPMMHTKVAAQMLKDGKDFWVGDKVQYFIESFDTRQKPLPRPLYAFTGKYNESYYWNNKIFPAFERLLVVAYPTLKWNEYYVKGNSSGSAKAGRSFLWN
;
A
#
# COMPACT_ATOMS: atom_id res chain seq x y z
N MET A 1 -17.21 43.22 15.75
CA MET A 1 -17.53 41.80 15.48
C MET A 1 -18.87 41.53 16.12
N ALA A 2 -19.76 40.75 15.51
CA ALA A 2 -20.90 40.21 16.25
C ALA A 2 -20.37 39.30 17.36
N GLU A 3 -21.04 39.25 18.52
CA GLU A 3 -20.71 38.27 19.55
C GLU A 3 -20.90 36.88 18.97
N LYS A 4 -19.84 36.07 18.99
CA LYS A 4 -19.91 34.67 18.58
C LYS A 4 -20.56 33.87 19.69
N PHE A 5 -21.58 33.07 19.36
CA PHE A 5 -22.24 32.23 20.35
C PHE A 5 -21.71 30.78 20.23
N LYS A 6 -21.35 30.21 21.38
CA LYS A 6 -20.85 28.85 21.48
C LYS A 6 -21.99 27.83 21.49
N ILE A 7 -21.91 26.82 20.64
CA ILE A 7 -22.78 25.64 20.63
C ILE A 7 -22.00 24.37 20.93
N MET A 8 -22.67 23.32 21.40
CA MET A 8 -22.09 21.98 21.58
C MET A 8 -22.57 21.00 20.50
N ARG A 9 -23.79 21.22 19.98
CA ARG A 9 -24.45 20.46 18.90
C ARG A 9 -25.55 21.32 18.30
N ALA A 10 -25.80 21.16 17.00
CA ALA A 10 -27.01 21.63 16.32
C ALA A 10 -27.70 20.46 15.61
N TRP A 11 -29.03 20.50 15.51
CA TRP A 11 -29.84 19.51 14.82
C TRP A 11 -31.10 20.14 14.21
N ASP A 12 -31.74 19.43 13.28
CA ASP A 12 -32.94 19.92 12.59
C ASP A 12 -34.21 19.65 13.41
N ARG A 13 -35.05 20.69 13.57
CA ARG A 13 -36.36 20.62 14.23
C ARG A 13 -37.53 20.68 13.25
N GLY A 14 -37.25 20.70 11.95
CA GLY A 14 -38.23 20.84 10.89
C GLY A 14 -38.71 22.27 10.66
N LEU A 15 -39.35 22.52 9.52
CA LEU A 15 -39.93 23.82 9.14
C LEU A 15 -38.92 24.99 9.25
N ASN A 16 -37.71 24.78 8.71
CA ASN A 16 -36.59 25.75 8.75
C ASN A 16 -36.20 26.19 10.18
N LYS A 17 -36.30 25.30 11.18
CA LYS A 17 -35.85 25.56 12.56
C LYS A 17 -34.66 24.69 12.92
N ILE A 18 -33.60 25.33 13.41
CA ILE A 18 -32.47 24.63 14.02
C ILE A 18 -32.58 24.73 15.52
N ALA A 19 -32.47 23.59 16.19
CA ALA A 19 -32.27 23.52 17.63
C ALA A 19 -30.79 23.26 17.91
N TYR A 20 -30.26 23.84 18.97
CA TYR A 20 -28.85 23.70 19.34
C TYR A 20 -28.65 23.68 20.85
N VAL A 21 -27.69 22.88 21.32
CA VAL A 21 -27.26 22.90 22.72
C VAL A 21 -26.26 24.02 22.89
N TYR A 22 -26.48 24.89 23.88
CA TYR A 22 -25.54 25.94 24.27
C TYR A 22 -25.36 25.94 25.79
N ARG A 23 -24.23 26.48 26.28
CA ARG A 23 -24.06 26.83 27.69
C ARG A 23 -24.47 28.28 27.86
N ASN A 24 -25.44 28.56 28.71
CA ASN A 24 -25.76 29.94 29.08
C ASN A 24 -24.57 30.51 29.92
N PRO A 25 -23.95 31.65 29.52
CA PRO A 25 -22.72 32.13 30.13
C PRO A 25 -22.90 32.66 31.56
N GLU A 26 -24.08 33.18 31.90
CA GLU A 26 -24.40 33.74 33.22
C GLU A 26 -24.63 32.65 34.28
N THR A 27 -25.31 31.56 33.88
CA THR A 27 -25.76 30.50 34.79
C THR A 27 -24.91 29.22 34.71
N GLY A 28 -24.06 29.09 33.68
CA GLY A 28 -23.23 27.91 33.43
C GLY A 28 -24.03 26.62 33.10
N LYS A 29 -25.35 26.72 32.90
CA LYS A 29 -26.27 25.60 32.62
C LYS A 29 -26.42 25.37 31.11
N LYS A 30 -26.66 24.12 30.71
CA LYS A 30 -27.03 23.74 29.35
C LYS A 30 -28.47 24.17 29.04
N GLY A 31 -28.67 24.88 27.94
CA GLY A 31 -29.97 25.15 27.34
C GLY A 31 -30.13 24.48 25.98
N ILE A 32 -31.35 24.44 25.47
CA ILE A 32 -31.62 24.28 24.03
C ILE A 32 -32.03 25.65 23.52
N GLY A 33 -31.27 26.18 22.59
CA GLY A 33 -31.64 27.35 21.81
C GLY A 33 -32.33 26.91 20.52
N GLU A 34 -33.17 27.78 19.98
CA GLU A 34 -33.84 27.56 18.70
C GLU A 34 -33.72 28.81 17.85
N THR A 35 -33.46 28.63 16.56
CA THR A 35 -33.43 29.73 15.59
C THR A 35 -34.11 29.30 14.30
N LYS A 36 -34.59 30.28 13.52
CA LYS A 36 -35.00 30.05 12.13
C LYS A 36 -33.77 30.10 11.24
N PHE A 37 -33.59 29.09 10.40
CA PHE A 37 -32.54 29.03 9.40
C PHE A 37 -33.16 28.58 8.09
N ALA A 38 -33.31 29.50 7.13
CA ALA A 38 -33.75 29.17 5.79
C ALA A 38 -32.66 28.35 5.10
N TRP A 39 -32.97 27.11 4.73
CA TRP A 39 -32.05 26.25 4.00
C TRP A 39 -31.92 26.73 2.54
N PHE A 40 -30.74 26.50 1.96
CA PHE A 40 -30.45 26.87 0.59
C PHE A 40 -29.46 25.92 -0.07
N PHE A 41 -29.42 25.97 -1.39
CA PHE A 41 -28.44 25.35 -2.28
C PHE A 41 -28.19 26.29 -3.47
N TYR A 42 -27.31 25.91 -4.39
CA TYR A 42 -27.00 26.73 -5.56
C TYR A 42 -27.21 25.95 -6.87
N VAL A 43 -27.50 26.68 -7.94
CA VAL A 43 -27.52 26.22 -9.34
C VAL A 43 -26.75 27.22 -10.20
N LEU A 44 -26.33 26.86 -11.42
CA LEU A 44 -25.73 27.83 -12.34
C LEU A 44 -26.77 28.87 -12.78
N ALA A 45 -26.34 30.13 -12.96
CA ALA A 45 -27.22 31.20 -13.41
C ALA A 45 -27.78 30.95 -14.82
N GLU A 46 -26.99 30.33 -15.69
CA GLU A 46 -27.40 29.92 -17.04
C GLU A 46 -28.49 28.83 -17.00
N ASP A 47 -28.34 27.83 -16.12
CA ASP A 47 -29.35 26.79 -15.90
C ASP A 47 -30.64 27.35 -15.28
N TYR A 48 -30.51 28.30 -14.34
CA TYR A 48 -31.66 28.98 -13.75
C TYR A 48 -32.48 29.74 -14.79
N GLU A 49 -31.82 30.50 -15.68
CA GLU A 49 -32.51 31.22 -16.77
C GLU A 49 -33.06 30.25 -17.84
N ARG A 50 -32.30 29.23 -18.23
CA ARG A 50 -32.73 28.15 -19.15
C ARG A 50 -34.00 27.45 -18.65
N LEU A 51 -34.09 27.19 -17.34
CA LEU A 51 -35.18 26.47 -16.70
C LEU A 51 -36.13 27.38 -15.91
N ARG A 52 -36.14 28.69 -16.17
CA ARG A 52 -36.86 29.70 -15.36
C ARG A 52 -38.36 29.41 -15.18
N SER A 53 -39.02 28.87 -16.22
CA SER A 53 -40.42 28.42 -16.14
C SER A 53 -40.62 27.29 -15.11
N LYS A 54 -39.64 26.39 -14.98
CA LYS A 54 -39.65 25.29 -14.01
C LYS A 54 -39.38 25.78 -12.59
N PHE A 55 -38.42 26.67 -12.40
CA PHE A 55 -38.18 27.34 -11.12
C PHE A 55 -39.42 28.12 -10.66
N ASN A 56 -40.07 28.89 -11.54
CA ASN A 56 -41.34 29.56 -11.26
C ASN A 56 -42.46 28.57 -10.84
N GLN A 57 -42.51 27.37 -11.42
CA GLN A 57 -43.46 26.32 -11.01
C GLN A 57 -43.17 25.83 -9.59
N PHE A 58 -41.91 25.59 -9.24
CA PHE A 58 -41.51 25.19 -7.88
C PHE A 58 -41.80 26.30 -6.84
N THR A 59 -41.60 27.57 -7.19
CA THR A 59 -42.01 28.72 -6.34
C THR A 59 -43.52 28.78 -6.17
N SER A 60 -44.29 28.63 -7.26
CA SER A 60 -45.77 28.63 -7.22
C SER A 60 -46.35 27.50 -6.37
N ASN A 61 -45.62 26.38 -6.28
CA ASN A 61 -45.95 25.22 -5.45
C ASN A 61 -45.46 25.33 -4.00
N ASN A 62 -44.87 26.46 -3.59
CA ASN A 62 -44.23 26.68 -2.28
C ASN A 62 -43.11 25.67 -1.95
N VAL A 63 -42.35 25.23 -2.96
CA VAL A 63 -41.12 24.43 -2.75
C VAL A 63 -39.91 25.36 -2.64
N ILE A 64 -39.88 26.44 -3.44
CA ILE A 64 -38.86 27.49 -3.40
C ILE A 64 -39.47 28.75 -2.79
N ASN A 65 -38.80 29.32 -1.80
CA ASN A 65 -39.24 30.51 -1.07
C ASN A 65 -38.77 31.80 -1.74
N SER A 66 -37.49 31.84 -2.10
CA SER A 66 -36.82 32.99 -2.69
C SER A 66 -35.56 32.54 -3.43
N VAL A 67 -35.06 33.42 -4.29
CA VAL A 67 -33.79 33.23 -5.00
C VAL A 67 -32.96 34.50 -4.91
N GLU A 68 -31.65 34.36 -4.82
CA GLU A 68 -30.68 35.47 -4.76
C GLU A 68 -29.55 35.22 -5.76
N PRO A 69 -29.13 36.19 -6.58
CA PRO A 69 -27.94 36.05 -7.43
C PRO A 69 -26.66 35.93 -6.60
N ASP A 70 -25.76 35.03 -6.97
CA ASP A 70 -24.46 34.84 -6.31
C ASP A 70 -23.35 34.53 -7.34
N GLY A 71 -22.82 35.58 -7.97
CA GLY A 71 -21.81 35.46 -9.02
C GLY A 71 -22.31 34.71 -10.26
N LYS A 72 -21.66 33.58 -10.58
CA LYS A 72 -22.07 32.66 -11.67
C LYS A 72 -23.20 31.70 -11.27
N TYR A 73 -23.63 31.75 -10.01
CA TYR A 73 -24.67 30.90 -9.44
C TYR A 73 -25.92 31.71 -9.10
N VAL A 74 -27.04 31.01 -8.92
CA VAL A 74 -28.23 31.50 -8.24
C VAL A 74 -28.44 30.67 -6.99
N LYS A 75 -28.51 31.35 -5.84
CA LYS A 75 -28.79 30.77 -4.55
C LYS A 75 -30.30 30.56 -4.40
N ILE A 76 -30.71 29.31 -4.23
CA ILE A 76 -32.11 28.90 -4.13
C ILE A 76 -32.42 28.63 -2.66
N TYR A 77 -33.31 29.42 -2.06
CA TYR A 77 -33.86 29.12 -0.74
C TYR A 77 -35.10 28.25 -0.90
N ALA A 78 -35.10 27.09 -0.27
CA ALA A 78 -36.22 26.15 -0.29
C ALA A 78 -36.68 25.86 1.14
N ASP A 79 -37.98 25.61 1.30
CA ASP A 79 -38.48 25.06 2.55
C ASP A 79 -37.95 23.63 2.70
N TYR A 80 -37.21 23.36 3.79
CA TYR A 80 -36.80 22.00 4.15
C TYR A 80 -37.90 21.41 5.05
N PRO A 81 -38.92 20.70 4.50
CA PRO A 81 -40.23 20.59 5.13
C PRO A 81 -40.35 19.30 5.94
N HIS A 82 -39.32 18.95 6.71
CA HIS A 82 -39.43 17.84 7.65
C HIS A 82 -40.40 18.19 8.79
N LYS A 83 -41.21 17.22 9.22
CA LYS A 83 -42.30 17.44 10.20
C LYS A 83 -41.97 17.02 11.63
N THR A 84 -40.84 16.35 11.85
CA THR A 84 -40.44 15.83 13.17
C THR A 84 -39.03 16.28 13.56
N GLU A 85 -38.76 16.29 14.87
CA GLU A 85 -37.47 16.66 15.44
C GLU A 85 -36.46 15.50 15.33
N SER A 86 -35.21 15.80 14.98
CA SER A 86 -34.30 14.86 14.32
C SER A 86 -32.88 14.95 14.90
N LEU A 87 -32.19 13.86 15.28
CA LEU A 87 -30.80 13.94 15.78
C LEU A 87 -29.74 13.25 14.91
N ASN A 88 -28.65 13.99 14.65
CA ASN A 88 -27.55 13.69 13.72
C ASN A 88 -26.79 12.35 13.87
N LYS A 89 -27.13 11.46 14.84
CA LYS A 89 -26.42 10.18 15.04
C LYS A 89 -27.21 8.94 14.64
N GLU A 90 -28.53 8.96 14.80
CA GLU A 90 -29.39 7.88 14.29
C GLU A 90 -29.81 8.15 12.84
N MET A 91 -29.72 9.41 12.39
CA MET A 91 -30.21 9.85 11.08
C MET A 91 -29.17 9.94 9.94
N GLU A 92 -27.90 9.64 10.18
CA GLU A 92 -27.03 9.34 9.03
C GLU A 92 -27.33 7.96 8.46
N ARG A 93 -27.92 7.04 9.25
CA ARG A 93 -28.16 5.63 8.90
C ARG A 93 -29.32 5.39 7.92
N ASP A 94 -30.15 6.39 7.64
CA ASP A 94 -31.51 6.15 7.13
C ASP A 94 -31.99 7.27 6.19
N TRP A 95 -31.31 7.44 5.04
CA TRP A 95 -31.43 8.61 4.13
C TRP A 95 -32.82 8.87 3.48
N GLY A 96 -33.89 8.25 3.98
CA GLY A 96 -35.30 8.52 3.66
C GLY A 96 -35.83 9.90 4.11
N TYR A 97 -34.98 10.87 4.45
CA TYR A 97 -35.38 12.18 5.00
C TYR A 97 -35.93 13.20 3.99
N LYS A 98 -36.10 12.81 2.73
CA LYS A 98 -36.62 13.71 1.71
C LYS A 98 -38.15 13.71 1.70
N THR A 99 -38.77 14.88 1.86
CA THR A 99 -40.17 15.02 1.47
C THR A 99 -40.31 14.74 -0.03
N PHE A 100 -41.41 14.10 -0.44
CA PHE A 100 -41.66 13.76 -1.84
C PHE A 100 -41.41 14.95 -2.77
N ALA A 101 -41.89 16.15 -2.41
CA ALA A 101 -41.75 17.36 -3.23
C ALA A 101 -40.31 17.89 -3.38
N PHE A 102 -39.46 17.81 -2.35
CA PHE A 102 -38.06 18.24 -2.47
C PHE A 102 -37.22 17.23 -3.24
N ASN A 103 -37.45 15.93 -3.03
CA ASN A 103 -36.80 14.88 -3.79
C ASN A 103 -37.19 14.96 -5.28
N ASP A 104 -38.49 15.07 -5.54
CA ASP A 104 -39.09 15.29 -6.86
C ASP A 104 -38.52 16.56 -7.54
N MET A 105 -38.23 17.63 -6.79
CA MET A 105 -37.54 18.80 -7.32
C MET A 105 -36.10 18.48 -7.74
N LEU A 106 -35.27 17.89 -6.87
CA LEU A 106 -33.88 17.55 -7.19
C LEU A 106 -33.79 16.51 -8.33
N GLU A 107 -34.65 15.49 -8.32
CA GLU A 107 -34.75 14.48 -9.38
C GLU A 107 -35.19 15.12 -10.70
N LYS A 108 -36.19 16.02 -10.70
CA LYS A 108 -36.58 16.76 -11.91
C LYS A 108 -35.51 17.71 -12.41
N LEU A 109 -34.77 18.37 -11.53
CA LEU A 109 -33.62 19.20 -11.92
C LEU A 109 -32.53 18.34 -12.55
N LYS A 110 -32.19 17.19 -11.95
CA LYS A 110 -31.25 16.20 -12.52
C LYS A 110 -31.72 15.67 -13.89
N MET A 111 -33.00 15.35 -14.05
CA MET A 111 -33.61 14.94 -15.33
C MET A 111 -33.65 16.05 -16.40
N LEU A 112 -33.51 17.32 -16.00
CA LEU A 112 -33.44 18.48 -16.89
C LEU A 112 -31.99 18.95 -17.12
N GLU A 113 -31.01 18.12 -16.73
CA GLU A 113 -29.57 18.42 -16.84
C GLU A 113 -29.19 19.71 -16.11
N CYS A 114 -29.83 19.99 -14.97
CA CYS A 114 -29.48 21.11 -14.09
C CYS A 114 -28.59 20.59 -12.96
N GLU A 115 -27.32 21.03 -12.94
CA GLU A 115 -26.45 20.70 -11.82
C GLU A 115 -26.86 21.48 -10.57
N THR A 116 -26.80 20.80 -9.42
CA THR A 116 -27.04 21.42 -8.11
C THR A 116 -25.78 21.36 -7.28
N PHE A 117 -25.52 22.41 -6.52
CA PHE A 117 -24.29 22.59 -5.74
C PHE A 117 -24.64 22.71 -4.26
N GLU A 118 -23.93 21.94 -3.44
CA GLU A 118 -24.10 21.83 -1.99
C GLU A 118 -25.54 21.50 -1.50
N ALA A 119 -26.40 20.88 -2.32
CA ALA A 119 -27.75 20.48 -1.89
C ALA A 119 -27.75 19.27 -0.94
N ASP A 120 -26.58 18.64 -0.74
CA ASP A 120 -26.32 17.58 0.24
C ASP A 120 -26.15 18.09 1.67
N ILE A 121 -25.87 19.39 1.85
CA ILE A 121 -25.50 19.94 3.15
C ILE A 121 -26.77 20.22 3.98
N PRO A 122 -27.03 19.48 5.08
CA PRO A 122 -28.27 19.65 5.83
C PRO A 122 -28.33 21.00 6.57
N PRO A 123 -29.54 21.49 6.90
CA PRO A 123 -29.75 22.80 7.54
C PRO A 123 -28.89 23.04 8.80
N HIS A 124 -28.81 22.06 9.69
CA HIS A 124 -28.03 22.17 10.94
C HIS A 124 -26.52 22.26 10.70
N LYS A 125 -26.01 21.66 9.61
CA LYS A 125 -24.60 21.72 9.22
C LYS A 125 -24.28 23.08 8.60
N ARG A 126 -25.14 23.59 7.70
CA ARG A 126 -24.99 24.97 7.19
C ARG A 126 -25.01 26.02 8.30
N PHE A 127 -25.90 25.88 9.28
CA PHE A 127 -25.92 26.72 10.49
C PHE A 127 -24.60 26.64 11.28
N ALA A 128 -24.07 25.43 11.48
CA ALA A 128 -22.81 25.20 12.19
C ALA A 128 -21.56 25.82 11.53
N LEU A 129 -21.62 26.18 10.24
CA LEU A 129 -20.51 26.80 9.49
C LEU A 129 -20.52 28.35 9.53
N GLN A 130 -21.59 28.98 10.03
CA GLN A 130 -21.71 30.45 10.06
C GLN A 130 -20.61 31.12 10.92
N ASP A 131 -20.16 32.32 10.54
CA ASP A 131 -19.03 33.00 11.21
C ASP A 131 -19.27 33.42 12.66
N ASN A 132 -20.54 33.55 13.05
CA ASN A 132 -20.96 33.86 14.42
C ASN A 132 -21.18 32.60 15.28
N VAL A 133 -20.97 31.40 14.74
CA VAL A 133 -21.10 30.12 15.45
C VAL A 133 -19.72 29.56 15.76
N GLU A 134 -19.49 29.17 17.01
CA GLU A 134 -18.31 28.41 17.41
C GLU A 134 -18.70 27.17 18.19
N PHE A 135 -17.88 26.12 18.13
CA PHE A 135 -18.06 24.95 18.96
C PHE A 135 -17.38 25.13 20.31
N GLU A 136 -18.08 24.74 21.37
CA GLU A 136 -17.54 24.71 22.73
C GLU A 136 -16.30 23.82 22.78
N GLN A 137 -15.34 24.23 23.60
CA GLN A 137 -14.10 23.50 23.91
C GLN A 137 -14.04 23.17 25.42
N ASP A 138 -14.66 24.00 26.25
CA ASP A 138 -14.65 23.91 27.70
C ASP A 138 -15.84 23.09 28.22
N TYR A 139 -15.79 21.76 28.03
CA TYR A 139 -16.83 20.83 28.51
C TYR A 139 -16.60 20.39 29.96
N LYS A 140 -17.69 20.32 30.74
CA LYS A 140 -17.74 19.59 32.02
C LYS A 140 -17.87 18.11 31.69
N CYS A 141 -16.87 17.32 32.08
CA CYS A 141 -16.81 15.90 31.75
C CYS A 141 -16.86 15.01 33.01
N LEU A 142 -17.52 13.87 32.88
CA LEU A 142 -17.69 12.86 33.91
C LEU A 142 -17.25 11.50 33.37
N PHE A 143 -16.28 10.86 34.01
CA PHE A 143 -16.03 9.42 33.80
C PHE A 143 -17.10 8.61 34.53
N PHE A 144 -17.57 7.54 33.92
CA PHE A 144 -18.46 6.56 34.55
C PHE A 144 -18.12 5.13 34.09
N ASP A 145 -18.60 4.17 34.88
CA ASP A 145 -18.36 2.73 34.71
C ASP A 145 -19.48 1.97 35.45
N ILE A 146 -20.06 0.93 34.84
CA ILE A 146 -21.21 0.18 35.41
C ILE A 146 -20.87 -1.28 35.70
N GLU A 147 -21.52 -1.82 36.72
CA GLU A 147 -21.46 -3.24 37.07
C GLU A 147 -22.83 -3.89 36.90
N THR A 148 -22.88 -5.04 36.24
CA THR A 148 -24.13 -5.75 35.90
C THR A 148 -24.17 -7.13 36.53
N ASP A 149 -25.37 -7.63 36.81
CA ASP A 149 -25.60 -9.00 37.28
C ASP A 149 -25.03 -10.03 36.28
N ASP A 150 -24.10 -10.85 36.78
CA ASP A 150 -23.26 -11.79 36.03
C ASP A 150 -23.63 -13.27 36.23
N ARG A 151 -24.82 -13.57 36.78
CA ARG A 151 -25.34 -14.94 37.01
C ARG A 151 -25.55 -15.78 35.72
N ILE A 152 -25.10 -15.29 34.56
CA ILE A 152 -25.25 -15.90 33.24
C ILE A 152 -24.32 -17.10 33.08
N LYS A 153 -24.87 -18.30 32.82
CA LYS A 153 -24.06 -19.45 32.40
C LYS A 153 -23.76 -19.37 30.90
N ASN A 154 -22.52 -18.99 30.57
CA ASN A 154 -21.91 -19.01 29.23
C ASN A 154 -22.49 -18.01 28.21
N GLY A 155 -22.49 -16.70 28.52
CA GLY A 155 -22.80 -15.64 27.56
C GLY A 155 -22.27 -14.27 28.01
N GLN A 156 -22.16 -13.32 27.08
CA GLN A 156 -21.93 -11.92 27.42
C GLN A 156 -23.24 -11.23 27.86
N PRO A 157 -23.22 -10.21 28.74
CA PRO A 157 -24.44 -9.57 29.23
C PRO A 157 -25.21 -8.89 28.10
N ILE A 158 -26.46 -9.28 27.89
CA ILE A 158 -27.32 -8.70 26.85
C ILE A 158 -27.96 -7.40 27.38
N PRO A 159 -27.82 -6.25 26.68
CA PRO A 159 -28.42 -4.99 27.08
C PRO A 159 -29.93 -5.08 27.28
N GLY A 160 -30.39 -4.74 28.48
CA GLY A 160 -31.82 -4.75 28.83
C GLY A 160 -32.30 -6.03 29.53
N GLU A 161 -31.51 -7.10 29.58
CA GLU A 161 -31.90 -8.37 30.22
C GLU A 161 -31.69 -8.34 31.75
N PHE A 162 -30.43 -8.23 32.20
CA PHE A 162 -30.03 -8.27 33.62
C PHE A 162 -29.95 -6.86 34.26
N ARG A 163 -29.86 -6.80 35.60
CA ARG A 163 -29.85 -5.53 36.34
C ARG A 163 -28.46 -4.88 36.37
N ILE A 164 -28.43 -3.55 36.38
CA ILE A 164 -27.25 -2.79 36.83
C ILE A 164 -27.23 -2.82 38.36
N LEU A 165 -26.18 -3.40 38.93
CA LEU A 165 -25.99 -3.55 40.38
C LEU A 165 -25.33 -2.32 41.00
N SER A 166 -24.35 -1.73 40.30
CA SER A 166 -23.69 -0.49 40.73
C SER A 166 -23.15 0.36 39.58
N VAL A 167 -22.74 1.58 39.93
CA VAL A 167 -22.11 2.55 39.04
C VAL A 167 -21.13 3.41 39.83
N ALA A 168 -19.99 3.70 39.23
CA ALA A 168 -19.01 4.65 39.74
C ALA A 168 -18.91 5.87 38.81
N PHE A 169 -18.47 6.99 39.39
CA PHE A 169 -18.32 8.27 38.70
C PHE A 169 -17.05 8.99 39.13
N LYS A 170 -16.42 9.75 38.22
CA LYS A 170 -15.34 10.68 38.55
C LYS A 170 -15.35 11.96 37.70
N ASP A 171 -15.35 13.12 38.35
CA ASP A 171 -15.31 14.44 37.69
C ASP A 171 -13.93 14.72 37.07
N LEU A 172 -13.88 15.27 35.84
CA LEU A 172 -12.62 15.56 35.14
C LEU A 172 -11.87 16.80 35.69
N VAL A 173 -12.57 17.76 36.28
CA VAL A 173 -12.08 19.07 36.69
C VAL A 173 -11.68 19.10 38.16
N ASP A 174 -12.56 18.65 39.06
CA ASP A 174 -12.30 18.65 40.51
C ASP A 174 -11.92 17.28 41.09
N GLY A 175 -12.01 16.22 40.28
CA GLY A 175 -11.56 14.88 40.63
C GLY A 175 -12.46 14.14 41.63
N LYS A 176 -13.61 14.72 42.04
CA LYS A 176 -14.55 14.06 42.98
C LYS A 176 -15.07 12.76 42.42
N GLU A 177 -15.31 11.80 43.31
CA GLU A 177 -15.84 10.48 42.98
C GLU A 177 -17.15 10.20 43.70
N ALA A 178 -18.08 9.53 43.01
CA ALA A 178 -19.30 9.00 43.59
C ALA A 178 -19.46 7.52 43.21
N PHE A 179 -20.10 6.76 44.09
CA PHE A 179 -20.48 5.36 43.85
C PHE A 179 -21.93 5.20 44.30
N LEU A 180 -22.72 4.49 43.51
CA LEU A 180 -24.12 4.15 43.81
C LEU A 180 -24.36 2.68 43.50
N LYS A 181 -25.18 2.01 44.31
CA LYS A 181 -25.62 0.63 44.10
C LYS A 181 -27.08 0.45 44.47
N ILE A 182 -27.70 -0.64 44.00
CA ILE A 182 -29.00 -1.09 44.51
C ILE A 182 -28.85 -1.73 45.90
N ALA A 183 -29.85 -1.58 46.77
CA ALA A 183 -29.88 -2.25 48.07
C ALA A 183 -30.41 -3.70 47.98
N GLU A 184 -31.37 -3.95 47.09
CA GLU A 184 -32.01 -5.26 46.88
C GLU A 184 -32.10 -5.59 45.38
N ASP A 185 -32.22 -6.87 45.02
CA ASP A 185 -32.32 -7.35 43.62
C ASP A 185 -33.75 -7.18 43.07
N THR A 186 -34.24 -5.93 43.06
CA THR A 186 -35.61 -5.54 42.68
C THR A 186 -35.62 -4.52 41.54
N ASP A 187 -36.75 -4.46 40.82
CA ASP A 187 -36.92 -3.49 39.72
C ASP A 187 -37.06 -2.05 40.25
N GLU A 188 -37.65 -1.88 41.44
CA GLU A 188 -37.80 -0.61 42.15
C GLU A 188 -36.44 0.01 42.50
N GLU A 189 -35.52 -0.76 43.10
CA GLU A 189 -34.20 -0.28 43.50
C GLU A 189 -33.32 0.10 42.29
N GLU A 190 -33.33 -0.72 41.23
CA GLU A 190 -32.60 -0.37 40.00
C GLU A 190 -33.21 0.86 39.31
N LYS A 191 -34.54 0.99 39.32
CA LYS A 191 -35.22 2.19 38.80
C LYS A 191 -34.82 3.44 39.59
N GLU A 192 -34.70 3.36 40.91
CA GLU A 192 -34.16 4.44 41.73
C GLU A 192 -32.70 4.77 41.38
N LEU A 193 -31.85 3.76 41.23
CA LEU A 193 -30.45 3.91 40.82
C LEU A 193 -30.35 4.63 39.47
N LEU A 194 -31.12 4.19 38.46
CA LEU A 194 -31.15 4.79 37.13
C LEU A 194 -31.68 6.24 37.13
N ILE A 195 -32.66 6.57 38.00
CA ILE A 195 -33.10 7.95 38.20
C ILE A 195 -31.96 8.81 38.79
N LYS A 196 -31.16 8.28 39.72
CA LYS A 196 -29.98 8.96 40.28
C LYS A 196 -28.89 9.15 39.22
N ILE A 197 -28.59 8.10 38.42
CA ILE A 197 -27.68 8.16 37.26
C ILE A 197 -28.11 9.26 36.28
N GLY A 198 -29.40 9.30 35.91
CA GLY A 198 -29.91 10.28 34.95
C GLY A 198 -29.82 11.73 35.44
N LYS A 199 -30.04 11.98 36.74
CA LYS A 199 -29.82 13.31 37.34
C LYS A 199 -28.37 13.74 37.24
N ILE A 200 -27.42 12.83 37.48
CA ILE A 200 -25.98 13.08 37.39
C ILE A 200 -25.57 13.31 35.92
N PHE A 201 -25.93 12.42 34.99
CA PHE A 201 -25.62 12.60 33.57
C PHE A 201 -26.14 13.94 33.01
N ASN A 202 -27.32 14.40 33.45
CA ASN A 202 -27.86 15.69 33.00
C ASN A 202 -27.05 16.91 33.49
N SER A 203 -26.32 16.83 34.62
CA SER A 203 -25.50 17.95 35.14
C SER A 203 -24.14 18.11 34.44
N TYR A 204 -23.69 17.11 33.69
CA TYR A 204 -22.43 17.14 32.92
C TYR A 204 -22.70 17.28 31.43
N ASP A 205 -21.79 17.91 30.69
CA ASP A 205 -21.95 18.05 29.24
C ASP A 205 -21.53 16.75 28.55
N VAL A 206 -20.37 16.20 28.92
CA VAL A 206 -19.83 14.97 28.38
C VAL A 206 -19.78 13.88 29.45
N ILE A 207 -20.28 12.70 29.13
CA ILE A 207 -20.03 11.46 29.86
C ILE A 207 -18.98 10.64 29.10
N ILE A 208 -18.05 10.05 29.83
CA ILE A 208 -16.91 9.30 29.31
C ILE A 208 -16.98 7.91 29.93
N SER A 209 -16.80 6.87 29.13
CA SER A 209 -16.56 5.53 29.66
C SER A 209 -15.60 4.76 28.75
N TRP A 210 -15.12 3.60 29.22
CA TRP A 210 -14.20 2.76 28.48
C TRP A 210 -14.96 1.62 27.79
N ASN A 211 -14.96 1.57 26.45
CA ASN A 211 -15.79 0.65 25.65
C ASN A 211 -17.31 0.93 25.71
N GLY A 212 -17.72 2.12 26.16
CA GLY A 212 -19.13 2.47 26.34
C GLY A 212 -20.00 2.48 25.09
N ILE A 213 -19.43 2.60 23.89
CA ILE A 213 -20.23 2.47 22.66
C ILE A 213 -20.70 1.01 22.48
N SER A 214 -19.91 0.05 22.93
CA SER A 214 -20.22 -1.39 22.81
C SER A 214 -20.92 -1.96 24.04
N PHE A 215 -20.81 -1.31 25.21
CA PHE A 215 -21.30 -1.84 26.49
C PHE A 215 -22.11 -0.82 27.32
N ASP A 216 -21.45 0.07 28.08
CA ASP A 216 -22.11 0.83 29.16
C ASP A 216 -23.33 1.63 28.69
N LEU A 217 -23.19 2.38 27.59
CA LEU A 217 -24.22 3.32 27.15
C LEU A 217 -25.43 2.59 26.53
N PRO A 218 -25.28 1.58 25.64
CA PRO A 218 -26.37 0.70 25.28
C PRO A 218 -27.07 0.08 26.49
N TYR A 219 -26.32 -0.41 27.47
CA TYR A 219 -26.90 -1.08 28.64
C TYR A 219 -27.75 -0.12 29.49
N VAL A 220 -27.19 1.03 29.89
CA VAL A 220 -27.90 2.07 30.65
C VAL A 220 -29.14 2.54 29.89
N LYS A 221 -29.04 2.80 28.58
CA LYS A 221 -30.19 3.20 27.75
C LYS A 221 -31.30 2.14 27.74
N SER A 222 -30.95 0.86 27.54
CA SER A 222 -31.92 -0.24 27.52
C SER A 222 -32.63 -0.42 28.86
N ARG A 223 -31.90 -0.34 30.00
CA ARG A 223 -32.52 -0.42 31.33
C ARG A 223 -33.39 0.80 31.64
N MET A 224 -32.96 2.01 31.26
CA MET A 224 -33.80 3.21 31.39
C MET A 224 -35.09 3.11 30.57
N MET A 225 -35.00 2.62 29.33
CA MET A 225 -36.18 2.40 28.47
C MET A 225 -37.15 1.38 29.10
N ARG A 226 -36.64 0.25 29.62
CA ARG A 226 -37.43 -0.79 30.30
C ARG A 226 -38.28 -0.24 31.46
N TYR A 227 -37.78 0.76 32.19
CA TYR A 227 -38.49 1.39 33.31
C TYR A 227 -39.19 2.72 32.99
N GLY A 228 -39.22 3.13 31.71
CA GLY A 228 -39.82 4.39 31.27
C GLY A 228 -39.08 5.66 31.73
N ILE A 229 -37.80 5.55 32.08
CA ILE A 229 -36.96 6.68 32.50
C ILE A 229 -36.53 7.46 31.25
N GLN A 230 -37.05 8.67 31.10
CA GLN A 230 -36.72 9.54 29.97
C GLN A 230 -35.56 10.49 30.31
N LEU A 231 -34.50 10.44 29.50
CA LEU A 231 -33.41 11.42 29.50
C LEU A 231 -33.32 12.13 28.16
N ASP A 232 -32.99 13.42 28.23
CA ASP A 232 -32.72 14.23 27.05
C ASP A 232 -31.27 14.03 26.57
N TRP A 233 -31.02 12.88 25.93
CA TRP A 233 -29.73 12.50 25.34
C TRP A 233 -29.22 13.48 24.26
N ARG A 234 -30.01 14.49 23.87
CA ARG A 234 -29.55 15.58 23.00
C ARG A 234 -28.55 16.49 23.71
N LYS A 235 -28.70 16.64 25.03
CA LYS A 235 -27.90 17.50 25.92
C LYS A 235 -26.71 16.78 26.56
N ILE A 236 -26.53 15.49 26.29
CA ILE A 236 -25.54 14.62 26.95
C ILE A 236 -24.71 13.97 25.84
N PHE A 237 -23.42 14.26 25.83
CA PHE A 237 -22.48 13.78 24.83
C PHE A 237 -21.72 12.57 25.38
N HIS A 238 -21.49 11.52 24.60
CA HIS A 238 -20.69 10.38 25.04
C HIS A 238 -19.36 10.29 24.30
N GLN A 239 -18.25 10.22 25.03
CA GLN A 239 -16.93 9.94 24.46
C GLN A 239 -16.44 8.58 24.97
N ASP A 240 -16.33 7.61 24.06
CA ASP A 240 -15.69 6.33 24.36
C ASP A 240 -14.16 6.50 24.38
N GLN A 241 -13.59 6.44 25.58
CA GLN A 241 -12.15 6.64 25.77
C GLN A 241 -11.32 5.55 25.08
N MET A 242 -11.84 4.32 25.02
CA MET A 242 -11.16 3.21 24.32
C MET A 242 -11.08 3.48 22.82
N LYS A 243 -12.16 3.96 22.18
CA LYS A 243 -12.15 4.31 20.75
C LYS A 243 -11.19 5.47 20.45
N VAL A 244 -11.09 6.46 21.34
CA VAL A 244 -10.11 7.55 21.21
C VAL A 244 -8.68 7.00 21.33
N PHE A 245 -8.38 6.15 22.33
CA PHE A 245 -7.08 5.47 22.43
C PHE A 245 -6.74 4.62 21.19
N GLN A 246 -7.71 3.89 20.63
CA GLN A 246 -7.53 3.10 19.40
C GLN A 246 -7.15 3.94 18.18
N LYS A 247 -7.58 5.21 18.11
CA LYS A 247 -7.18 6.17 17.06
C LYS A 247 -5.85 6.88 17.37
N SER A 248 -5.52 7.08 18.64
CA SER A 248 -4.29 7.79 19.06
C SER A 248 -3.04 6.91 19.15
N VAL A 249 -3.16 5.61 19.50
CA VAL A 249 -2.00 4.74 19.79
C VAL A 249 -2.24 3.25 19.49
N SER A 250 -1.19 2.52 19.08
CA SER A 250 -1.21 1.07 18.80
C SER A 250 -0.69 0.23 19.98
N LEU A 251 -1.59 -0.17 20.88
CA LEU A 251 -1.25 -0.94 22.09
C LEU A 251 -1.32 -2.46 21.89
N ARG A 252 -1.01 -3.27 22.91
CA ARG A 252 -1.16 -4.74 22.86
C ARG A 252 -2.58 -5.21 23.17
N SER A 253 -3.24 -4.59 24.13
CA SER A 253 -4.67 -4.73 24.34
C SER A 253 -5.24 -3.37 24.66
N TYR A 254 -6.52 -3.18 24.35
CA TYR A 254 -7.27 -1.99 24.72
C TYR A 254 -8.24 -2.26 25.88
N SER A 255 -8.10 -3.38 26.62
CA SER A 255 -8.73 -3.52 27.93
C SER A 255 -8.17 -2.45 28.89
N LEU A 256 -9.03 -1.82 29.70
CA LEU A 256 -8.64 -0.76 30.63
C LEU A 256 -7.48 -1.18 31.56
N GLU A 257 -7.49 -2.43 32.04
CA GLU A 257 -6.42 -3.05 32.82
C GLU A 257 -5.05 -2.97 32.13
N ASN A 258 -4.92 -3.45 30.89
CA ASN A 258 -3.64 -3.44 30.18
C ASN A 258 -3.15 -2.00 29.91
N VAL A 259 -4.05 -1.08 29.56
CA VAL A 259 -3.67 0.32 29.32
C VAL A 259 -3.26 1.00 30.63
N SER A 260 -3.94 0.73 31.74
CA SER A 260 -3.59 1.23 33.07
C SER A 260 -2.26 0.64 33.56
N GLN A 261 -1.99 -0.64 33.30
CA GLN A 261 -0.72 -1.24 33.65
C GLN A 261 0.45 -0.68 32.82
N GLU A 262 0.24 -0.37 31.53
CA GLU A 262 1.24 0.20 30.62
C GLU A 262 1.51 1.69 30.89
N TYR A 263 0.48 2.47 31.22
CA TYR A 263 0.60 3.93 31.42
C TYR A 263 0.70 4.36 32.88
N LEU A 264 0.02 3.70 33.83
CA LEU A 264 -0.03 4.09 35.25
C LEU A 264 0.80 3.17 36.14
N GLY A 265 1.00 1.92 35.73
CA GLY A 265 1.69 0.89 36.51
C GLY A 265 0.77 0.08 37.41
N GLU A 266 -0.55 0.23 37.27
CA GLU A 266 -1.56 -0.39 38.14
C GLU A 266 -2.31 -1.56 37.48
N GLY A 267 -2.45 -2.67 38.21
CA GLY A 267 -3.22 -3.86 37.81
C GLY A 267 -4.53 -4.02 38.59
N LYS A 268 -5.45 -4.88 38.12
CA LYS A 268 -6.82 -5.06 38.67
C LYS A 268 -6.90 -5.23 40.19
N VAL A 269 -8.02 -4.78 40.75
CA VAL A 269 -8.42 -5.13 42.14
C VAL A 269 -8.58 -6.64 42.20
N GLN A 270 -7.89 -7.31 43.12
CA GLN A 270 -8.00 -8.76 43.29
C GLN A 270 -9.29 -9.12 44.03
N HIS A 271 -10.03 -10.10 43.50
CA HIS A 271 -11.34 -10.53 44.01
C HIS A 271 -11.51 -12.07 43.99
N GLU A 272 -10.40 -12.83 43.94
CA GLU A 272 -10.36 -14.31 44.04
C GLU A 272 -11.27 -15.12 43.08
N GLY A 273 -11.80 -14.49 42.01
CA GLY A 273 -12.75 -15.12 41.10
C GLY A 273 -14.22 -15.06 41.56
N ILE A 274 -14.51 -14.30 42.62
CA ILE A 274 -15.85 -13.92 43.04
C ILE A 274 -16.52 -13.13 41.90
N GLY A 275 -17.76 -13.46 41.54
CA GLY A 275 -18.55 -12.77 40.51
C GLY A 275 -19.15 -11.45 41.03
N VAL A 276 -19.55 -10.57 40.11
CA VAL A 276 -20.10 -9.23 40.40
C VAL A 276 -21.35 -9.31 41.29
N TYR A 277 -22.27 -10.24 41.01
CA TYR A 277 -23.47 -10.45 41.82
C TYR A 277 -23.13 -10.90 43.25
N GLU A 278 -22.12 -11.77 43.40
CA GLU A 278 -21.66 -12.23 44.72
C GLU A 278 -20.92 -11.11 45.48
N MET A 279 -20.17 -10.26 44.79
CA MET A 279 -19.61 -9.04 45.39
C MET A 279 -20.71 -8.09 45.86
N TRP A 280 -21.76 -7.88 45.05
CA TRP A 280 -22.89 -7.04 45.43
C TRP A 280 -23.61 -7.57 46.68
N LEU A 281 -23.89 -8.88 46.72
CA LEU A 281 -24.64 -9.54 47.79
C LEU A 281 -23.84 -9.64 49.10
N ASN A 282 -22.61 -10.14 49.04
CA ASN A 282 -21.83 -10.56 50.22
C ASN A 282 -20.54 -9.75 50.46
N HIS A 283 -20.02 -9.01 49.47
CA HIS A 283 -18.78 -8.25 49.59
C HIS A 283 -18.90 -6.78 49.09
N PRO A 284 -19.86 -5.98 49.58
CA PRO A 284 -20.21 -4.70 48.96
C PRO A 284 -19.07 -3.65 48.98
N GLU A 285 -18.17 -3.69 49.96
CA GLU A 285 -16.97 -2.83 49.98
C GLU A 285 -15.97 -3.19 48.87
N LEU A 286 -15.91 -4.47 48.48
CA LEU A 286 -15.07 -4.93 47.38
C LEU A 286 -15.65 -4.46 46.04
N LEU A 287 -16.97 -4.51 45.86
CA LEU A 287 -17.66 -3.96 44.69
C LEU A 287 -17.41 -2.45 44.55
N GLU A 288 -17.59 -1.68 45.62
CA GLU A 288 -17.33 -0.23 45.61
C GLU A 288 -15.88 0.08 45.22
N LYS A 289 -14.92 -0.65 45.80
CA LYS A 289 -13.50 -0.51 45.48
C LYS A 289 -13.19 -0.89 44.03
N TYR A 290 -13.80 -1.95 43.51
CA TYR A 290 -13.60 -2.44 42.14
C TYR A 290 -14.01 -1.37 41.12
N ASN A 291 -15.29 -0.97 41.16
CA ASN A 291 -15.91 -0.07 40.18
C ASN A 291 -15.36 1.38 40.30
N ARG A 292 -15.01 1.86 41.50
CA ARG A 292 -14.30 3.15 41.67
C ARG A 292 -12.91 3.16 41.05
N VAL A 293 -12.16 2.05 41.13
CA VAL A 293 -10.80 1.99 40.58
C VAL A 293 -10.79 2.15 39.06
N ASP A 294 -11.82 1.66 38.36
CA ASP A 294 -11.88 1.77 36.90
C ASP A 294 -12.22 3.19 36.42
N VAL A 295 -13.15 3.93 37.05
CA VAL A 295 -13.30 5.37 36.75
C VAL A 295 -12.07 6.20 37.14
N ARG A 296 -11.37 5.83 38.22
CA ARG A 296 -10.11 6.48 38.61
C ARG A 296 -9.03 6.31 37.54
N ARG A 297 -8.88 5.09 37.00
CA ARG A 297 -7.95 4.80 35.90
C ARG A 297 -8.27 5.59 34.65
N GLN A 298 -9.53 5.65 34.23
CA GLN A 298 -9.95 6.44 33.07
C GLN A 298 -9.55 7.93 33.22
N TYR A 299 -9.77 8.50 34.40
CA TYR A 299 -9.33 9.87 34.74
C TYR A 299 -7.81 10.04 34.71
N GLU A 300 -7.06 9.15 35.35
CA GLU A 300 -5.59 9.24 35.42
C GLU A 300 -4.94 9.04 34.04
N LEU A 301 -5.51 8.18 33.20
CA LEU A 301 -5.12 8.02 31.80
C LEU A 301 -5.31 9.33 31.02
N GLU A 302 -6.46 10.02 31.13
CA GLU A 302 -6.64 11.33 30.48
C GLU A 302 -5.72 12.41 31.07
N MET A 303 -5.47 12.39 32.38
CA MET A 303 -4.50 13.29 32.99
C MET A 303 -3.08 13.09 32.45
N LYS A 304 -2.72 11.86 32.10
CA LYS A 304 -1.41 11.51 31.56
C LYS A 304 -1.29 11.69 30.03
N THR A 305 -2.33 11.38 29.26
CA THR A 305 -2.27 11.35 27.78
C THR A 305 -2.93 12.53 27.07
N LYS A 306 -3.95 13.17 27.68
CA LYS A 306 -4.75 14.27 27.11
C LYS A 306 -5.44 13.94 25.77
N TYR A 307 -5.63 12.66 25.44
CA TYR A 307 -6.20 12.25 24.15
C TYR A 307 -7.68 12.69 23.99
N LEU A 308 -8.47 12.75 25.07
CA LEU A 308 -9.86 13.25 25.00
C LEU A 308 -9.89 14.77 24.82
N ALA A 309 -8.98 15.53 25.46
CA ALA A 309 -8.82 16.95 25.21
C ALA A 309 -8.43 17.24 23.74
N VAL A 310 -7.45 16.50 23.20
CA VAL A 310 -7.04 16.60 21.78
C VAL A 310 -8.22 16.31 20.84
N ALA A 311 -8.98 15.23 21.08
CA ALA A 311 -10.16 14.88 20.28
C ALA A 311 -11.26 15.96 20.31
N ARG A 312 -11.47 16.63 21.45
CA ARG A 312 -12.41 17.75 21.59
C ARG A 312 -11.97 18.98 20.79
N ASN A 313 -10.69 19.34 20.85
CA ASN A 313 -10.14 20.47 20.09
C ASN A 313 -10.21 20.22 18.57
N VAL A 314 -9.90 18.99 18.13
CA VAL A 314 -10.07 18.54 16.74
C VAL A 314 -11.52 18.68 16.27
N ASN A 315 -12.49 18.30 17.11
CA ASN A 315 -13.91 18.46 16.82
C ASN A 315 -14.32 19.93 16.70
N ALA A 316 -13.91 20.79 17.64
CA ALA A 316 -14.26 22.20 17.62
C ALA A 316 -13.70 22.94 16.39
N ILE A 317 -12.43 22.69 16.02
CA ILE A 317 -11.81 23.23 14.80
C ILE A 317 -12.55 22.72 13.54
N GLY A 318 -12.94 21.45 13.55
CA GLY A 318 -13.71 20.82 12.48
C GLY A 318 -15.20 21.18 12.44
N MET A 319 -15.69 22.06 13.31
CA MET A 319 -17.12 22.43 13.43
C MET A 319 -18.04 21.21 13.63
N CYS A 320 -17.57 20.24 14.44
CA CYS A 320 -18.27 19.02 14.78
C CYS A 320 -18.55 18.93 16.30
N PRO A 321 -19.63 18.24 16.72
CA PRO A 321 -19.85 17.83 18.11
C PRO A 321 -18.65 17.06 18.69
N CYS A 322 -18.40 17.19 19.99
CA CYS A 322 -17.26 16.53 20.66
C CYS A 322 -17.27 14.99 20.60
N ASP A 323 -18.42 14.38 20.27
CA ASP A 323 -18.62 12.94 20.14
C ASP A 323 -18.65 12.44 18.67
N ASP A 324 -18.19 13.26 17.72
CA ASP A 324 -17.90 12.85 16.34
C ASP A 324 -16.44 12.36 16.21
N LEU A 325 -16.25 11.12 15.76
CA LEU A 325 -14.93 10.48 15.63
C LEU A 325 -14.36 10.49 14.20
N PHE A 326 -15.04 11.06 13.21
CA PHE A 326 -14.66 11.00 11.80
C PHE A 326 -13.85 12.24 11.37
N ILE A 327 -12.66 12.03 10.80
CA ILE A 327 -11.78 13.13 10.38
C ILE A 327 -12.25 13.76 9.06
N THR A 328 -12.76 12.95 8.13
CA THR A 328 -13.25 13.37 6.81
C THR A 328 -14.34 14.45 6.92
N ARG A 329 -15.30 14.31 7.83
CA ARG A 329 -16.38 15.29 8.08
C ARG A 329 -15.87 16.66 8.53
N LYS A 330 -14.79 16.69 9.31
CA LYS A 330 -14.16 17.91 9.82
C LYS A 330 -13.40 18.65 8.72
N VAL A 331 -12.74 17.89 7.84
CA VAL A 331 -12.07 18.39 6.63
C VAL A 331 -13.10 18.94 5.63
N ASP A 332 -14.20 18.20 5.41
CA ASP A 332 -15.36 18.59 4.58
C ASP A 332 -15.95 19.93 5.05
N ASN A 333 -16.16 20.10 6.36
CA ASN A 333 -16.65 21.36 6.97
C ASN A 333 -15.71 22.56 6.72
N LEU A 334 -14.40 22.38 6.90
CA LEU A 334 -13.41 23.45 6.70
C LEU A 334 -13.35 23.93 5.25
N ILE A 335 -13.48 23.01 4.29
CA ILE A 335 -13.50 23.33 2.85
C ILE A 335 -14.79 24.04 2.43
N VAL A 336 -15.96 23.56 2.87
CA VAL A 336 -17.23 24.26 2.61
C VAL A 336 -17.20 25.68 3.19
N LYS A 337 -16.70 25.84 4.42
CA LYS A 337 -16.59 27.15 5.03
C LYS A 337 -15.70 28.10 4.21
N GLN A 338 -14.54 27.64 3.76
CA GLN A 338 -13.66 28.47 2.92
C GLN A 338 -14.31 28.85 1.58
N ALA A 339 -15.05 27.94 0.95
CA ALA A 339 -15.81 28.24 -0.27
C ALA A 339 -16.90 29.30 -0.05
N GLN A 340 -17.62 29.23 1.08
CA GLN A 340 -18.63 30.21 1.47
C GLN A 340 -18.04 31.58 1.82
N GLU A 341 -16.83 31.62 2.40
CA GLU A 341 -16.06 32.86 2.61
C GLU A 341 -15.62 33.47 1.25
N ASP A 342 -15.21 32.64 0.29
CA ASP A 342 -14.67 33.06 -1.02
C ASP A 342 -15.74 33.47 -2.05
N LYS A 343 -16.94 32.86 -2.01
CA LYS A 343 -18.09 33.10 -2.92
C LYS A 343 -17.85 32.94 -4.43
N HIS A 344 -16.68 32.43 -4.83
CA HIS A 344 -16.35 32.21 -6.24
C HIS A 344 -16.76 30.82 -6.74
N TYR A 345 -16.84 29.85 -5.84
CA TYR A 345 -16.99 28.44 -6.16
C TYR A 345 -17.88 27.73 -5.14
N HIS A 346 -18.74 26.84 -5.62
CA HIS A 346 -19.51 25.91 -4.79
C HIS A 346 -19.27 24.48 -5.27
N PHE A 347 -19.24 23.53 -4.33
CA PHE A 347 -19.01 22.12 -4.63
C PHE A 347 -20.28 21.46 -5.18
N LYS A 348 -20.14 20.57 -6.16
CA LYS A 348 -21.26 19.77 -6.68
C LYS A 348 -21.92 18.97 -5.56
N THR A 349 -23.23 18.77 -5.67
CA THR A 349 -24.00 17.95 -4.73
C THR A 349 -23.60 16.48 -4.86
N ILE A 350 -23.33 15.83 -3.74
CA ILE A 350 -22.99 14.39 -3.68
C ILE A 350 -24.13 13.61 -3.02
N ILE A 351 -24.44 12.44 -3.56
CA ILE A 351 -25.32 11.46 -2.96
C ILE A 351 -24.43 10.50 -2.15
N ARG A 352 -24.80 10.20 -0.90
CA ARG A 352 -24.04 9.31 -0.01
C ARG A 352 -24.99 8.34 0.66
N GLU A 353 -24.63 7.05 0.69
CA GLU A 353 -25.37 6.03 1.43
C GLU A 353 -24.59 5.61 2.69
N TYR A 354 -25.29 5.13 3.72
CA TYR A 354 -24.73 4.87 5.06
C TYR A 354 -25.38 3.66 5.72
N ASP A 355 -24.58 2.91 6.49
CA ASP A 355 -24.96 1.63 7.07
C ASP A 355 -25.72 1.78 8.39
N GLU A 356 -26.21 0.65 8.91
CA GLU A 356 -26.84 0.56 10.24
C GLU A 356 -25.93 0.94 11.42
N ASN A 357 -24.67 1.34 11.19
CA ASN A 357 -23.74 1.83 12.20
C ASN A 357 -23.40 3.34 12.04
N GLY A 358 -23.81 3.98 10.94
CA GLY A 358 -23.43 5.36 10.59
C GLY A 358 -22.06 5.47 9.92
N GLN A 359 -21.52 4.35 9.44
CA GLN A 359 -20.44 4.31 8.45
C GLN A 359 -21.05 4.58 7.07
N LEU A 360 -20.25 5.02 6.10
CA LEU A 360 -20.71 5.07 4.71
C LEU A 360 -20.95 3.62 4.24
N ILE A 361 -22.03 3.36 3.51
CA ILE A 361 -22.12 2.16 2.68
C ILE A 361 -21.07 2.39 1.59
N GLN A 362 -20.09 1.49 1.56
CA GLN A 362 -19.22 1.37 0.42
C GLN A 362 -20.06 0.65 -0.64
N ASP A 363 -20.44 1.35 -1.70
CA ASP A 363 -20.86 0.67 -2.92
C ASP A 363 -19.61 -0.06 -3.44
N ASP A 364 -19.56 -1.39 -3.24
CA ASP A 364 -18.48 -2.27 -3.75
C ASP A 364 -18.35 -2.22 -5.29
N ASP A 365 -19.27 -1.52 -5.98
CA ASP A 365 -19.37 -1.35 -7.44
C ASP A 365 -18.94 0.06 -7.95
N GLU A 366 -18.71 1.07 -7.09
CA GLU A 366 -17.99 2.29 -7.51
C GLU A 366 -16.49 2.07 -7.27
N ASP A 367 -15.76 1.71 -8.33
CA ASP A 367 -14.30 1.78 -8.35
C ASP A 367 -13.90 3.22 -7.97
N ASP A 368 -13.39 3.43 -6.75
CA ASP A 368 -12.68 4.66 -6.37
C ASP A 368 -11.63 4.91 -7.47
N ASP A 369 -11.83 5.84 -8.41
CA ASP A 369 -10.84 6.12 -9.47
C ASP A 369 -9.49 6.38 -8.79
N LYS A 370 -8.48 5.61 -9.16
CA LYS A 370 -7.27 5.52 -8.36
C LYS A 370 -6.13 6.30 -9.05
N PHE A 371 -5.44 7.18 -8.32
CA PHE A 371 -4.41 8.12 -8.83
C PHE A 371 -2.99 7.80 -8.31
N GLU A 372 -1.91 8.15 -9.04
CA GLU A 372 -0.55 7.66 -8.73
C GLU A 372 -0.06 7.99 -7.31
N GLY A 373 0.71 7.09 -6.70
CA GLY A 373 1.12 7.15 -5.29
C GLY A 373 2.49 7.81 -5.02
N ALA A 374 2.98 7.59 -3.80
CA ALA A 374 4.30 8.07 -3.36
C ALA A 374 5.47 7.20 -3.86
N TYR A 375 6.63 7.83 -3.98
CA TYR A 375 7.93 7.28 -4.38
C TYR A 375 8.68 6.87 -3.03
N VAL A 376 9.56 5.81 -2.94
CA VAL A 376 10.61 5.38 -1.88
C VAL A 376 11.97 4.58 -2.34
N PHE A 377 13.16 5.18 -2.73
CA PHE A 377 14.36 4.92 -3.70
C PHE A 377 15.12 3.58 -4.08
N PRO A 378 16.45 3.25 -3.86
CA PRO A 378 16.94 1.83 -3.84
C PRO A 378 17.99 1.44 -2.74
N PRO A 379 17.79 0.45 -1.82
CA PRO A 379 18.68 0.15 -0.68
C PRO A 379 20.06 -0.24 -1.17
N LYS A 380 21.07 0.57 -0.84
CA LYS A 380 22.49 0.25 -0.90
C LYS A 380 22.83 -0.34 0.48
N PRO A 381 22.82 -1.68 0.66
CA PRO A 381 22.89 -2.28 1.99
C PRO A 381 24.31 -2.21 2.53
N GLY A 382 24.50 -1.63 3.71
CA GLY A 382 25.84 -1.41 4.25
C GLY A 382 25.83 -0.78 5.63
N ARG A 383 27.04 -0.70 6.21
CA ARG A 383 27.35 0.11 7.39
C ARG A 383 28.11 1.35 6.94
N TYR A 384 27.43 2.49 7.00
CA TYR A 384 27.92 3.81 6.61
C TYR A 384 28.26 4.65 7.85
N LYS A 385 29.01 5.74 7.63
CA LYS A 385 29.26 6.79 8.62
C LYS A 385 28.74 8.12 8.09
N ASN A 386 28.26 8.99 8.99
CA ASN A 386 27.83 10.36 8.68
C ASN A 386 26.75 10.47 7.59
N VAL A 387 25.76 9.57 7.58
CA VAL A 387 24.63 9.64 6.64
C VAL A 387 23.72 10.80 7.03
N LYS A 388 23.34 11.63 6.06
CA LYS A 388 22.44 12.78 6.24
C LYS A 388 21.15 12.53 5.45
N VAL A 389 20.00 12.72 6.09
CA VAL A 389 18.69 12.48 5.49
C VAL A 389 18.05 13.82 5.18
N PHE A 390 17.69 14.00 3.93
CA PHE A 390 16.90 15.12 3.45
C PHE A 390 15.47 14.67 3.20
N ASP A 391 14.52 15.50 3.61
CA ASP A 391 13.09 15.28 3.42
C ASP A 391 12.41 16.63 3.11
N TYR A 392 11.39 16.62 2.24
CA TYR A 392 10.62 17.81 1.93
C TYR A 392 9.64 18.10 3.06
N SER A 393 9.79 19.26 3.69
CA SER A 393 8.93 19.68 4.79
C SER A 393 7.49 19.81 4.32
N SER A 394 6.64 18.86 4.74
CA SER A 394 5.22 18.78 4.34
C SER A 394 5.02 18.77 2.82
N LEU A 395 5.74 17.89 2.10
CA LEU A 395 5.74 17.75 0.64
C LEU A 395 4.37 18.03 -0.02
N TYR A 396 3.38 17.15 0.14
CA TYR A 396 2.09 17.28 -0.55
C TYR A 396 1.34 18.60 -0.24
N PRO A 397 1.17 19.05 1.02
CA PRO A 397 0.69 20.40 1.32
C PRO A 397 1.42 21.54 0.61
N ASN A 398 2.75 21.43 0.42
CA ASN A 398 3.54 22.45 -0.25
C ASN A 398 3.58 22.28 -1.79
N VAL A 399 3.37 21.08 -2.34
CA VAL A 399 3.06 20.88 -3.77
C VAL A 399 1.70 21.54 -4.09
N ILE A 400 0.67 21.27 -3.28
CA ILE A 400 -0.66 21.89 -3.40
C ILE A 400 -0.55 23.42 -3.45
N LYS A 401 0.18 24.02 -2.50
CA LYS A 401 0.37 25.47 -2.43
C LYS A 401 1.23 26.04 -3.56
N THR A 402 2.30 25.34 -3.97
CA THR A 402 3.22 25.78 -5.03
C THR A 402 2.55 25.75 -6.40
N LEU A 403 1.81 24.69 -6.69
CA LEU A 403 1.16 24.49 -7.98
C LEU A 403 -0.31 24.93 -8.00
N ASN A 404 -0.77 25.62 -6.94
CA ASN A 404 -2.14 26.10 -6.72
C ASN A 404 -3.24 25.04 -6.96
N ILE A 405 -2.97 23.78 -6.62
CA ILE A 405 -3.83 22.63 -6.93
C ILE A 405 -5.07 22.63 -6.04
N SER A 406 -6.24 22.79 -6.64
CA SER A 406 -7.53 22.78 -5.95
C SER A 406 -8.67 22.52 -6.96
N PRO A 407 -9.82 21.94 -6.55
CA PRO A 407 -10.95 21.70 -7.48
C PRO A 407 -11.53 22.99 -8.08
N ASP A 408 -11.42 24.11 -7.38
CA ASP A 408 -11.88 25.42 -7.85
C ASP A 408 -10.91 26.10 -8.83
N THR A 409 -9.62 25.76 -8.78
CA THR A 409 -8.61 26.26 -9.73
C THR A 409 -8.42 25.34 -10.93
N LEU A 410 -8.90 24.09 -10.90
CA LEU A 410 -8.79 23.16 -12.01
C LEU A 410 -9.47 23.70 -13.28
N VAL A 411 -8.72 23.78 -14.37
CA VAL A 411 -9.21 24.28 -15.66
C VAL A 411 -9.85 23.14 -16.45
N THR A 412 -11.14 23.27 -16.72
CA THR A 412 -11.91 22.36 -17.59
C THR A 412 -12.34 23.00 -18.92
N ASP A 413 -11.94 24.26 -19.15
CA ASP A 413 -12.21 25.02 -20.37
C ASP A 413 -10.89 25.38 -21.04
N ASP A 414 -10.65 24.82 -22.22
CA ASP A 414 -9.44 25.05 -23.01
C ASP A 414 -9.33 26.48 -23.55
N SER A 415 -10.39 27.30 -23.47
CA SER A 415 -10.36 28.71 -23.86
C SER A 415 -9.50 29.58 -22.93
N VAL A 416 -9.22 29.12 -21.71
CA VAL A 416 -8.35 29.82 -20.74
C VAL A 416 -6.91 29.83 -21.28
N PRO A 417 -6.23 30.98 -21.41
CA PRO A 417 -4.84 31.05 -21.91
C PRO A 417 -3.82 30.36 -20.99
N ASP A 418 -2.74 29.83 -21.57
CA ASP A 418 -1.67 29.17 -20.79
C ASP A 418 -0.92 30.14 -19.86
N GLU A 419 -0.79 31.42 -20.20
CA GLU A 419 -0.19 32.40 -19.29
C GLU A 419 -0.98 32.57 -17.98
N MET A 420 -2.28 32.24 -17.97
CA MET A 420 -3.16 32.27 -16.80
C MET A 420 -3.23 30.93 -16.05
N CYS A 421 -2.40 29.95 -16.44
CA CYS A 421 -2.38 28.61 -15.88
C CYS A 421 -1.00 28.20 -15.32
N ILE A 422 -1.02 27.43 -14.24
CA ILE A 422 0.05 26.52 -13.84
C ILE A 422 -0.24 25.17 -14.48
N LYS A 423 0.74 24.58 -15.17
CA LYS A 423 0.63 23.21 -15.69
C LYS A 423 1.43 22.27 -14.80
N THR A 424 0.79 21.24 -14.26
CA THR A 424 1.40 20.27 -13.34
C THR A 424 2.10 19.13 -14.08
N PRO A 425 2.94 18.31 -13.43
CA PRO A 425 3.55 17.12 -14.06
C PRO A 425 2.56 16.07 -14.59
N SER A 426 1.33 16.02 -14.06
CA SER A 426 0.19 15.27 -14.62
C SER A 426 -0.31 15.81 -15.96
N GLY A 427 0.09 17.02 -16.36
CA GLY A 427 -0.38 17.72 -17.55
C GLY A 427 -1.65 18.56 -17.33
N HIS A 428 -2.32 18.42 -16.18
CA HIS A 428 -3.47 19.24 -15.81
C HIS A 428 -3.11 20.71 -15.60
N ARG A 429 -4.09 21.59 -15.85
CA ARG A 429 -3.95 23.04 -15.81
C ARG A 429 -4.75 23.59 -14.62
N PHE A 430 -4.13 24.45 -13.83
CA PHE A 430 -4.73 25.12 -12.68
C PHE A 430 -4.61 26.63 -12.84
N ARG A 431 -5.69 27.37 -12.63
CA ARG A 431 -5.73 28.84 -12.65
C ARG A 431 -4.70 29.42 -11.68
N LYS A 432 -3.99 30.48 -12.08
CA LYS A 432 -3.05 31.23 -11.21
C LYS A 432 -3.50 32.65 -10.88
N ASP A 433 -4.57 33.14 -11.50
CA ASP A 433 -5.13 34.48 -11.26
C ASP A 433 -5.91 34.61 -9.95
N PHE A 434 -6.22 33.49 -9.28
CA PHE A 434 -6.70 33.45 -7.89
C PHE A 434 -6.13 32.24 -7.14
N ILE A 435 -5.99 32.37 -5.82
CA ILE A 435 -5.52 31.28 -4.95
C ILE A 435 -6.69 30.33 -4.66
N GLY A 436 -6.47 29.03 -4.85
CA GLY A 436 -7.50 28.00 -4.66
C GLY A 436 -7.87 27.75 -3.19
N ILE A 437 -9.04 27.14 -2.99
CA ILE A 437 -9.56 26.79 -1.65
C ILE A 437 -8.59 25.92 -0.85
N LEU A 438 -8.03 24.85 -1.43
CA LEU A 438 -7.11 23.95 -0.71
C LEU A 438 -5.82 24.66 -0.26
N PRO A 439 -5.08 25.39 -1.13
CA PRO A 439 -3.97 26.25 -0.72
C PRO A 439 -4.31 27.21 0.42
N LYS A 440 -5.49 27.87 0.41
CA LYS A 440 -5.93 28.77 1.49
C LYS A 440 -6.13 28.03 2.82
N VAL A 441 -6.89 26.93 2.84
CA VAL A 441 -7.16 26.18 4.07
C VAL A 441 -5.87 25.60 4.65
N ILE A 442 -5.01 25.01 3.81
CA ILE A 442 -3.70 24.48 4.23
C ILE A 442 -2.82 25.59 4.81
N THR A 443 -2.81 26.78 4.20
CA THR A 443 -2.08 27.95 4.71
C THR A 443 -2.62 28.40 6.07
N ARG A 444 -3.95 28.53 6.22
CA ARG A 444 -4.61 28.84 7.50
C ARG A 444 -4.27 27.83 8.60
N MET A 445 -4.18 26.54 8.27
CA MET A 445 -3.73 25.51 9.23
C MET A 445 -2.24 25.65 9.58
N LYS A 446 -1.37 25.94 8.61
CA LYS A 446 0.06 26.18 8.84
C LYS A 446 0.30 27.42 9.72
N GLU A 447 -0.35 28.54 9.43
CA GLU A 447 -0.26 29.77 10.23
C GLU A 447 -0.66 29.53 11.69
N LYS A 448 -1.77 28.81 11.93
CA LYS A 448 -2.19 28.44 13.28
C LYS A 448 -1.19 27.50 13.95
N ARG A 449 -0.65 26.52 13.23
CA ARG A 449 0.41 25.65 13.74
C ARG A 449 1.64 26.46 14.17
N ASP A 450 2.10 27.37 13.32
CA ASP A 450 3.30 28.16 13.56
C ASP A 450 3.10 29.18 14.70
N PHE A 451 1.90 29.77 14.82
CA PHE A 451 1.49 30.56 15.98
C PHE A 451 1.56 29.76 17.29
N TYR A 452 1.04 28.53 17.32
CA TYR A 452 1.15 27.69 18.53
C TYR A 452 2.58 27.21 18.79
N LYS A 453 3.42 27.00 17.77
CA LYS A 453 4.87 26.75 17.97
C LYS A 453 5.60 27.96 18.57
N ASP A 454 5.28 29.18 18.14
CA ASP A 454 5.83 30.41 18.71
C ASP A 454 5.42 30.59 20.18
N LEU A 455 4.14 30.38 20.50
CA LEU A 455 3.67 30.37 21.89
C LEU A 455 4.35 29.26 22.72
N MET A 456 4.47 28.05 22.18
CA MET A 456 5.17 26.93 22.83
C MET A 456 6.63 27.26 23.15
N SER A 457 7.34 27.93 22.24
CA SER A 457 8.76 28.30 22.42
C SER A 457 9.01 29.33 23.53
N LYS A 458 7.97 30.07 23.93
CA LYS A 458 7.99 31.06 25.01
C LYS A 458 7.68 30.45 26.38
N GLU A 459 7.17 29.22 26.41
CA GLU A 459 6.82 28.50 27.64
C GLU A 459 7.95 27.58 28.10
N SER A 460 8.07 27.39 29.42
CA SER A 460 9.06 26.45 29.95
C SER A 460 8.74 25.00 29.53
N PRO A 461 9.70 24.23 28.99
CA PRO A 461 9.49 22.84 28.60
C PRO A 461 8.87 21.99 29.70
N GLY A 462 7.80 21.26 29.35
CA GLY A 462 7.06 20.40 30.28
C GLY A 462 6.03 21.11 31.18
N SER A 463 5.95 22.44 31.16
CA SER A 463 4.84 23.21 31.77
C SER A 463 3.48 22.86 31.17
N LEU A 464 2.39 23.23 31.86
CA LEU A 464 1.03 23.00 31.37
C LEU A 464 0.76 23.75 30.05
N MET A 465 1.25 24.98 29.93
CA MET A 465 1.07 25.79 28.72
C MET A 465 1.91 25.25 27.56
N HIS A 466 3.17 24.90 27.78
CA HIS A 466 4.00 24.23 26.76
C HIS A 466 3.32 22.95 26.23
N LYS A 467 2.80 22.09 27.11
CA LYS A 467 2.06 20.87 26.71
C LYS A 467 0.78 21.19 25.95
N THR A 468 0.06 22.23 26.35
CA THR A 468 -1.17 22.68 25.66
C THR A 468 -0.86 23.19 24.25
N TYR A 469 0.18 23.99 24.08
CA TYR A 469 0.58 24.51 22.77
C TYR A 469 1.21 23.43 21.87
N ASP A 470 1.95 22.47 22.43
CA ASP A 470 2.44 21.30 21.69
C ASP A 470 1.27 20.45 21.15
N ASN A 471 0.27 20.18 22.01
CA ASN A 471 -0.96 19.50 21.59
C ASN A 471 -1.67 20.25 20.45
N LEU A 472 -1.76 21.58 20.54
CA LEU A 472 -2.43 22.40 19.51
C LEU A 472 -1.64 22.42 18.19
N GLN A 473 -0.32 22.62 18.19
CA GLN A 473 0.47 22.56 16.95
C GLN A 473 0.41 21.17 16.29
N TYR A 474 0.34 20.09 17.10
CA TYR A 474 0.14 18.73 16.60
C TYR A 474 -1.22 18.52 15.94
N VAL A 475 -2.30 19.11 16.49
CA VAL A 475 -3.64 19.08 15.89
C VAL A 475 -3.64 19.76 14.52
N TYR A 476 -3.09 20.97 14.41
CA TYR A 476 -3.02 21.68 13.12
C TYR A 476 -2.10 21.00 12.10
N LYS A 477 -0.99 20.37 12.54
CA LYS A 477 -0.15 19.51 11.68
C LYS A 477 -0.95 18.34 11.10
N SER A 478 -1.74 17.67 11.94
CA SER A 478 -2.53 16.50 11.56
C SER A 478 -3.66 16.86 10.59
N PHE A 479 -4.33 18.00 10.79
CA PHE A 479 -5.28 18.53 9.80
C PHE A 479 -4.61 18.80 8.45
N GLY A 480 -3.47 19.51 8.43
CA GLY A 480 -2.74 19.82 7.20
C GLY A 480 -2.43 18.60 6.32
N LEU A 481 -2.09 17.46 6.93
CA LEU A 481 -1.85 16.19 6.21
C LEU A 481 -3.15 15.48 5.79
N SER A 482 -4.25 15.68 6.52
CA SER A 482 -5.54 15.03 6.27
C SER A 482 -6.24 15.56 5.00
N PHE A 483 -5.96 16.79 4.57
CA PHE A 483 -6.48 17.34 3.32
C PHE A 483 -6.05 16.53 2.08
N TYR A 484 -4.79 16.11 2.03
CA TYR A 484 -4.31 15.21 0.97
C TYR A 484 -4.95 13.82 1.08
N GLY A 485 -5.03 13.24 2.29
CA GLY A 485 -5.64 11.92 2.46
C GLY A 485 -7.09 11.89 1.97
N ALA A 486 -7.83 12.98 2.18
CA ALA A 486 -9.21 13.12 1.75
C ALA A 486 -9.37 13.38 0.23
N LEU A 487 -8.39 13.98 -0.45
CA LEU A 487 -8.42 14.16 -1.93
C LEU A 487 -8.57 12.84 -2.69
N GLY A 488 -8.14 11.72 -2.09
CA GLY A 488 -8.19 10.38 -2.67
C GLY A 488 -9.33 9.50 -2.20
N GLU A 489 -10.32 10.06 -1.49
CA GLU A 489 -11.47 9.31 -0.95
C GLU A 489 -12.74 9.80 -1.65
N SER A 490 -13.33 8.96 -2.51
CA SER A 490 -14.47 9.28 -3.41
C SER A 490 -15.63 9.99 -2.72
N HIS A 491 -15.92 9.56 -1.49
CA HIS A 491 -17.03 10.08 -0.71
C HIS A 491 -16.84 11.55 -0.27
N THR A 492 -15.67 12.18 -0.45
CA THR A 492 -15.41 13.57 -0.03
C THR A 492 -15.80 14.58 -1.11
N ARG A 493 -16.25 15.79 -0.74
CA ARG A 493 -16.83 16.73 -1.74
C ARG A 493 -15.85 17.42 -2.69
N PHE A 494 -14.57 17.16 -2.49
CA PHE A 494 -13.45 17.73 -3.21
C PHE A 494 -12.55 16.62 -3.77
N TYR A 495 -13.03 15.38 -3.76
CA TYR A 495 -12.46 14.29 -4.52
C TYR A 495 -12.51 14.62 -6.02
N ASP A 496 -11.35 14.57 -6.64
CA ASP A 496 -11.15 14.65 -8.08
C ASP A 496 -9.77 14.05 -8.34
N THR A 497 -9.70 12.96 -9.09
CA THR A 497 -8.44 12.24 -9.32
C THR A 497 -7.39 13.09 -10.01
N ARG A 498 -7.80 14.02 -10.88
CA ARG A 498 -6.90 14.96 -11.56
C ARG A 498 -6.24 15.89 -10.56
N VAL A 499 -6.98 16.30 -9.52
CA VAL A 499 -6.46 17.11 -8.41
C VAL A 499 -5.52 16.25 -7.55
N ALA A 500 -5.92 15.04 -7.18
CA ALA A 500 -5.13 14.14 -6.33
C ALA A 500 -3.80 13.70 -6.99
N GLU A 501 -3.84 13.28 -8.26
CA GLU A 501 -2.68 12.90 -9.08
C GLU A 501 -1.70 14.06 -9.25
N SER A 502 -2.21 15.28 -9.49
CA SER A 502 -1.36 16.47 -9.63
C SER A 502 -0.51 16.74 -8.39
N VAL A 503 -1.00 16.38 -7.19
CA VAL A 503 -0.25 16.50 -5.94
C VAL A 503 0.83 15.41 -5.83
N THR A 504 0.51 14.18 -6.19
CA THR A 504 1.45 13.06 -6.05
C THR A 504 2.55 13.11 -7.10
N LEU A 505 2.21 13.29 -8.37
CA LEU A 505 3.19 13.46 -9.46
C LEU A 505 4.04 14.72 -9.27
N GLY A 506 3.45 15.83 -8.79
CA GLY A 506 4.21 16.98 -8.31
C GLY A 506 5.22 16.58 -7.23
N GLY A 507 4.79 15.87 -6.20
CA GLY A 507 5.66 15.38 -5.13
C GLY A 507 6.76 14.42 -5.60
N GLN A 508 6.49 13.57 -6.58
CA GLN A 508 7.51 12.73 -7.20
C GLN A 508 8.54 13.55 -7.97
N TYR A 509 8.08 14.54 -8.75
CA TYR A 509 8.93 15.37 -9.60
C TYR A 509 10.01 16.08 -8.79
N PHE A 510 9.62 16.78 -7.72
CA PHE A 510 10.57 17.51 -6.87
C PHE A 510 11.51 16.57 -6.09
N ASN A 511 11.07 15.36 -5.71
CA ASN A 511 11.97 14.34 -5.14
C ASN A 511 13.00 13.84 -6.16
N LYS A 512 12.58 13.52 -7.39
CA LYS A 512 13.46 13.07 -8.48
C LYS A 512 14.47 14.16 -8.86
N ALA A 513 14.02 15.42 -8.97
CA ALA A 513 14.88 16.56 -9.24
C ALA A 513 15.92 16.81 -8.13
N GLY A 514 15.50 16.78 -6.85
CA GLY A 514 16.41 16.91 -5.70
C GLY A 514 17.43 15.77 -5.63
N ALA A 515 17.03 14.55 -5.94
CA ALA A 515 17.91 13.40 -6.00
C ALA A 515 18.97 13.53 -7.09
N LYS A 516 18.53 13.85 -8.32
CA LYS A 516 19.41 14.05 -9.46
C LYS A 516 20.43 15.16 -9.17
N PHE A 517 19.98 16.28 -8.61
CA PHE A 517 20.85 17.37 -8.21
C PHE A 517 21.95 16.93 -7.21
N LEU A 518 21.59 16.14 -6.19
CA LEU A 518 22.55 15.60 -5.22
C LEU A 518 23.52 14.59 -5.85
N GLU A 519 23.10 13.79 -6.83
CA GLU A 519 24.00 12.89 -7.55
C GLU A 519 24.91 13.63 -8.54
N ASP A 520 24.43 14.69 -9.20
CA ASP A 520 25.21 15.57 -10.07
C ASP A 520 26.29 16.36 -9.28
N GLU A 521 26.00 16.78 -8.03
CA GLU A 521 27.00 17.33 -7.09
C GLU A 521 27.94 16.25 -6.48
N GLY A 522 27.79 14.97 -6.85
CA GLY A 522 28.72 13.89 -6.51
C GLY A 522 28.42 13.09 -5.24
N TYR A 523 27.24 13.29 -4.62
CA TYR A 523 26.81 12.54 -3.43
C TYR A 523 26.22 11.16 -3.80
N ILE A 524 25.73 10.41 -2.81
CA ILE A 524 25.25 9.03 -3.02
C ILE A 524 23.91 8.84 -2.30
N ILE A 525 22.83 8.61 -3.06
CA ILE A 525 21.51 8.27 -2.52
C ILE A 525 21.47 6.80 -2.06
N ILE A 526 20.89 6.45 -0.91
CA ILE A 526 21.07 5.14 -0.27
C ILE A 526 19.85 4.18 -0.32
N TYR A 527 18.57 4.55 -0.60
CA TYR A 527 17.45 3.66 -0.15
C TYR A 527 16.07 3.55 -0.88
N GLY A 528 15.58 2.30 -1.17
CA GLY A 528 14.25 1.85 -1.73
C GLY A 528 13.98 0.45 -2.44
N ASP A 529 13.91 0.33 -3.79
CA ASP A 529 13.22 -0.68 -4.65
C ASP A 529 13.83 -2.05 -5.05
N SER A 530 13.12 -2.86 -5.91
CA SER A 530 13.59 -3.83 -6.99
C SER A 530 12.67 -5.06 -7.37
N VAL A 531 12.89 -5.71 -8.55
CA VAL A 531 12.29 -6.96 -9.18
C VAL A 531 13.22 -8.21 -9.24
N THR A 532 12.79 -9.44 -9.62
CA THR A 532 13.71 -10.64 -9.71
C THR A 532 14.43 -10.85 -11.05
N LYS A 533 15.44 -11.75 -11.06
CA LYS A 533 16.43 -11.93 -12.15
C LYS A 533 15.91 -12.58 -13.42
N ASP A 534 15.07 -13.60 -13.25
CA ASP A 534 14.62 -14.48 -14.32
C ASP A 534 13.44 -13.86 -15.07
N ARG A 535 12.83 -12.82 -14.47
CA ARG A 535 11.88 -11.94 -15.15
C ARG A 535 12.53 -11.32 -16.36
N CYS A 536 11.74 -11.17 -17.41
CA CYS A 536 12.20 -10.57 -18.65
C CYS A 536 11.68 -9.14 -18.78
N THR A 537 12.47 -8.28 -19.41
CA THR A 537 11.99 -7.02 -19.97
C THR A 537 12.16 -7.06 -21.49
N ILE A 538 11.57 -6.07 -22.16
CA ILE A 538 11.61 -5.94 -23.62
C ILE A 538 12.53 -4.75 -23.91
N ILE A 539 13.61 -4.99 -24.66
CA ILE A 539 14.55 -3.95 -25.07
C ILE A 539 14.61 -3.81 -26.59
N LYS A 540 15.05 -2.62 -27.03
CA LYS A 540 15.43 -2.32 -28.41
C LYS A 540 16.86 -1.78 -28.42
N THR A 541 17.71 -2.37 -29.26
CA THR A 541 19.12 -2.00 -29.46
C THR A 541 19.39 -2.00 -30.96
N ASN A 542 19.86 -0.88 -31.53
CA ASN A 542 20.17 -0.74 -32.97
C ASN A 542 19.03 -1.25 -33.89
N ASP A 543 17.80 -0.82 -33.60
CA ASP A 543 16.54 -1.24 -34.23
C ASP A 543 16.11 -2.71 -34.08
N ASP A 544 16.89 -3.52 -33.37
CA ASP A 544 16.57 -4.90 -33.06
C ASP A 544 15.88 -5.05 -31.70
N VAL A 545 14.71 -5.69 -31.71
CA VAL A 545 13.89 -5.93 -30.52
C VAL A 545 14.26 -7.29 -29.93
N SER A 546 14.47 -7.33 -28.61
CA SER A 546 14.73 -8.58 -27.89
C SER A 546 14.07 -8.62 -26.53
N VAL A 547 13.56 -9.80 -26.17
CA VAL A 547 13.13 -10.11 -24.80
C VAL A 547 14.31 -10.71 -24.07
N VAL A 548 14.74 -10.09 -22.97
CA VAL A 548 15.93 -10.48 -22.20
C VAL A 548 15.59 -10.58 -20.72
N SER A 549 16.20 -11.50 -19.99
CA SER A 549 16.10 -11.49 -18.52
C SER A 549 16.86 -10.29 -17.94
N PHE A 550 16.51 -9.83 -16.73
CA PHE A 550 17.28 -8.76 -16.08
C PHE A 550 18.73 -9.18 -15.81
N GLU A 551 18.99 -10.48 -15.57
CA GLU A 551 20.35 -11.03 -15.49
C GLU A 551 21.10 -10.94 -16.83
N GLU A 552 20.46 -11.29 -17.96
CA GLU A 552 21.04 -11.13 -19.30
C GLU A 552 21.30 -9.66 -19.64
N LEU A 553 20.35 -8.77 -19.33
CA LEU A 553 20.47 -7.33 -19.56
C LEU A 553 21.64 -6.73 -18.77
N PHE A 554 21.77 -7.08 -17.49
CA PHE A 554 22.92 -6.70 -16.68
C PHE A 554 24.24 -7.25 -17.26
N ASN A 555 24.21 -8.50 -17.75
CA ASN A 555 25.38 -9.13 -18.37
C ASN A 555 25.77 -8.53 -19.73
N LYS A 556 24.93 -7.70 -20.36
CA LYS A 556 25.28 -6.90 -21.54
C LYS A 556 25.94 -5.55 -21.22
N THR A 557 25.87 -5.06 -19.98
CA THR A 557 26.42 -3.74 -19.62
C THR A 557 27.94 -3.69 -19.80
N THR A 558 28.44 -2.63 -20.43
CA THR A 558 29.86 -2.47 -20.81
C THR A 558 30.68 -1.87 -19.66
N LYS A 559 30.08 -0.93 -18.91
CA LYS A 559 30.65 -0.32 -17.71
C LYS A 559 29.99 -0.94 -16.49
N ARG A 560 30.79 -1.48 -15.57
CA ARG A 560 30.30 -2.04 -14.28
C ARG A 560 31.13 -1.53 -13.13
N TYR A 561 30.46 -1.29 -12.01
CA TYR A 561 31.11 -1.08 -10.72
C TYR A 561 30.30 -1.75 -9.60
N ILE A 562 31.00 -2.21 -8.57
CA ILE A 562 30.39 -2.79 -7.37
C ILE A 562 30.46 -1.75 -6.26
N LYS A 563 29.34 -1.51 -5.61
CA LYS A 563 29.21 -0.51 -4.55
C LYS A 563 28.15 -1.00 -3.55
N ASP A 564 28.58 -1.15 -2.31
CA ASP A 564 27.73 -1.57 -1.17
C ASP A 564 27.03 -2.92 -1.40
N GLY A 565 27.76 -3.89 -1.97
CA GLY A 565 27.23 -5.23 -2.28
C GLY A 565 26.12 -5.26 -3.36
N LYS A 566 25.80 -4.11 -3.96
CA LYS A 566 25.07 -4.04 -5.24
C LYS A 566 26.07 -3.91 -6.39
N GLU A 567 25.68 -4.41 -7.54
CA GLU A 567 26.44 -4.28 -8.78
C GLU A 567 25.63 -3.38 -9.71
N TYR A 568 26.28 -2.37 -10.29
CA TYR A 568 25.70 -1.40 -11.21
C TYR A 568 26.28 -1.65 -12.59
N GLY A 569 25.45 -1.52 -13.61
CA GLY A 569 25.86 -1.64 -15.00
C GLY A 569 25.19 -0.58 -15.86
N SER A 570 25.96 0.00 -16.79
CA SER A 570 25.47 0.88 -17.84
C SER A 570 26.05 0.49 -19.20
N PHE A 571 25.44 1.00 -20.26
CA PHE A 571 25.79 0.70 -21.65
C PHE A 571 26.55 1.87 -22.29
N ASP A 572 27.44 1.56 -23.23
CA ASP A 572 28.04 2.54 -24.14
C ASP A 572 27.23 2.66 -25.46
N GLU A 573 26.42 1.66 -25.76
CA GLU A 573 25.47 1.65 -26.88
C GLU A 573 24.06 2.06 -26.42
N ASN A 574 23.25 2.56 -27.35
CA ASN A 574 21.88 3.00 -27.03
C ASN A 574 20.95 1.78 -26.83
N VAL A 575 20.82 1.35 -25.59
CA VAL A 575 19.85 0.34 -25.15
C VAL A 575 18.61 1.06 -24.62
N THR A 576 17.47 0.80 -25.25
CA THR A 576 16.17 1.30 -24.79
C THR A 576 15.32 0.17 -24.26
N ALA A 577 14.52 0.42 -23.22
CA ALA A 577 13.52 -0.49 -22.69
C ALA A 577 12.11 -0.05 -23.10
N LEU A 578 11.19 -1.01 -23.18
CA LEU A 578 9.78 -0.72 -23.35
C LEU A 578 9.22 -0.13 -22.05
N SER A 579 8.61 1.03 -22.18
CA SER A 579 7.93 1.79 -21.12
C SER A 579 6.55 2.22 -21.60
N TYR A 580 5.76 2.82 -20.73
CA TYR A 580 4.47 3.40 -21.08
C TYR A 580 4.40 4.88 -20.72
N ASN A 581 3.84 5.66 -21.64
CA ASN A 581 3.57 7.06 -21.43
C ASN A 581 2.09 7.24 -21.10
N PHE A 582 1.77 7.47 -19.83
CA PHE A 582 0.40 7.69 -19.39
C PHE A 582 -0.21 9.01 -19.91
N GLN A 583 0.60 9.96 -20.41
CA GLN A 583 0.10 11.22 -20.98
C GLN A 583 -0.31 11.09 -22.45
N THR A 584 0.43 10.30 -23.26
CA THR A 584 0.07 10.04 -24.67
C THR A 584 -0.78 8.78 -24.84
N HIS A 585 -0.95 7.99 -23.77
CA HIS A 585 -1.53 6.64 -23.77
C HIS A 585 -0.82 5.62 -24.69
N ASP A 586 0.40 5.92 -25.11
CA ASP A 586 1.19 5.05 -25.99
C ASP A 586 2.33 4.34 -25.24
N SER A 587 2.63 3.13 -25.68
CA SER A 587 3.90 2.48 -25.36
C SER A 587 5.04 3.18 -26.10
N GLU A 588 6.21 3.34 -25.46
CA GLU A 588 7.38 3.92 -26.12
C GLU A 588 8.73 3.32 -25.65
N TRP A 589 9.75 3.46 -26.50
CA TRP A 589 11.11 3.02 -26.26
C TRP A 589 11.93 4.13 -25.56
N LYS A 590 12.32 3.93 -24.30
CA LYS A 590 13.09 4.91 -23.50
C LYS A 590 14.47 4.39 -23.13
N SER A 591 15.45 5.30 -23.01
CA SER A 591 16.84 4.98 -22.63
C SER A 591 16.90 4.22 -21.30
N VAL A 592 17.75 3.20 -21.23
CA VAL A 592 18.13 2.51 -19.98
C VAL A 592 19.39 3.15 -19.42
N ASP A 593 19.24 3.99 -18.41
CA ASP A 593 20.37 4.72 -17.82
C ASP A 593 21.25 3.79 -16.97
N CYS A 594 20.62 2.87 -16.23
CA CYS A 594 21.31 1.92 -15.37
C CYS A 594 20.49 0.65 -15.09
N VAL A 595 21.19 -0.48 -15.05
CA VAL A 595 20.71 -1.76 -14.50
C VAL A 595 21.43 -2.01 -13.18
N ILE A 596 20.66 -2.18 -12.10
CA ILE A 596 21.20 -2.35 -10.73
C ILE A 596 20.85 -3.76 -10.26
N ARG A 597 21.75 -4.52 -9.65
CA ARG A 597 21.43 -5.83 -9.05
C ARG A 597 21.99 -6.03 -7.65
N HIS A 598 21.28 -6.78 -6.81
CA HIS A 598 21.66 -7.09 -5.42
C HIS A 598 20.98 -8.34 -4.84
N LYS A 599 21.69 -9.14 -4.02
CA LYS A 599 21.18 -10.42 -3.48
C LYS A 599 20.02 -10.29 -2.47
N VAL A 600 18.97 -11.09 -2.65
CA VAL A 600 17.73 -11.08 -1.85
C VAL A 600 17.92 -11.46 -0.39
N LYS A 601 17.14 -10.79 0.48
CA LYS A 601 16.92 -11.15 1.90
C LYS A 601 15.45 -10.95 2.32
N LYS A 602 14.53 -10.87 1.35
CA LYS A 602 13.10 -10.51 1.47
C LYS A 602 12.20 -11.63 0.92
N GLU A 603 10.93 -11.64 1.32
CA GLU A 603 9.89 -12.34 0.58
C GLU A 603 9.75 -11.74 -0.83
N VAL A 604 9.90 -12.58 -1.86
CA VAL A 604 9.45 -12.30 -3.22
C VAL A 604 8.04 -12.85 -3.35
N TYR A 605 7.15 -12.11 -4.01
CA TYR A 605 5.79 -12.50 -4.30
C TYR A 605 5.66 -12.81 -5.78
N HIS A 606 5.19 -14.02 -6.08
CA HIS A 606 4.68 -14.36 -7.39
C HIS A 606 3.28 -13.77 -7.51
N TYR A 607 3.16 -12.82 -8.42
CA TYR A 607 1.96 -12.05 -8.71
C TYR A 607 1.43 -12.45 -10.08
N ARG A 608 0.20 -12.96 -10.12
CA ARG A 608 -0.55 -13.28 -11.33
C ARG A 608 -1.85 -12.51 -11.31
N TYR A 609 -2.04 -11.72 -12.36
CA TYR A 609 -3.28 -11.07 -12.71
C TYR A 609 -3.70 -11.51 -14.13
N ARG A 610 -4.96 -11.29 -14.52
CA ARG A 610 -5.59 -11.81 -15.75
C ARG A 610 -4.67 -11.85 -16.99
N HIS A 611 -3.93 -10.78 -17.24
CA HIS A 611 -3.13 -10.61 -18.46
C HIS A 611 -1.63 -10.92 -18.30
N GLY A 612 -1.12 -11.12 -17.09
CA GLY A 612 0.32 -11.17 -16.83
C GLY A 612 0.73 -11.86 -15.54
N VAL A 613 1.99 -12.27 -15.50
CA VAL A 613 2.62 -12.90 -14.32
C VAL A 613 3.96 -12.22 -14.09
N THR A 614 4.24 -11.77 -12.87
CA THR A 614 5.55 -11.22 -12.47
C THR A 614 5.98 -11.75 -11.09
N GLU A 615 7.25 -11.61 -10.76
CA GLU A 615 7.82 -11.99 -9.46
C GLU A 615 8.62 -10.82 -8.91
N VAL A 616 8.07 -10.18 -7.88
CA VAL A 616 8.56 -8.89 -7.38
C VAL A 616 8.74 -8.94 -5.87
N SER A 617 9.63 -8.11 -5.31
CA SER A 617 9.76 -8.08 -3.85
C SER A 617 8.46 -7.58 -3.20
N LYS A 618 8.14 -8.05 -1.97
CA LYS A 618 6.93 -7.65 -1.20
C LYS A 618 6.61 -6.15 -1.27
N ASP A 619 7.67 -5.36 -1.25
CA ASP A 619 7.58 -3.92 -1.10
C ASP A 619 7.65 -3.18 -2.45
N HIS A 620 7.86 -3.87 -3.59
CA HIS A 620 7.95 -3.31 -4.94
C HIS A 620 6.58 -2.89 -5.47
N SER A 621 6.56 -1.87 -6.31
CA SER A 621 5.34 -1.22 -6.80
C SER A 621 5.00 -1.67 -8.22
N LEU A 622 3.86 -2.34 -8.37
CA LEU A 622 3.19 -2.60 -9.65
C LEU A 622 2.40 -1.36 -10.07
N ILE A 623 2.20 -1.16 -11.37
CA ILE A 623 1.41 -0.05 -11.90
C ILE A 623 0.03 -0.53 -12.42
N ASN A 624 -1.08 0.20 -12.18
CA ASN A 624 -2.42 -0.08 -12.75
C ASN A 624 -2.73 0.76 -14.02
N SER A 625 -3.91 0.54 -14.61
CA SER A 625 -4.33 1.22 -15.86
C SER A 625 -4.38 2.74 -15.78
N GLU A 626 -4.62 3.28 -14.58
CA GLU A 626 -4.62 4.72 -14.28
C GLU A 626 -3.23 5.28 -13.90
N GLY A 627 -2.15 4.52 -14.11
CA GLY A 627 -0.78 4.94 -13.72
C GLY A 627 -0.43 4.69 -12.25
N GLN A 628 -1.33 4.09 -11.46
CA GLN A 628 -1.08 3.96 -10.02
C GLN A 628 -0.08 2.91 -9.58
N CYS A 629 0.66 3.26 -8.53
CA CYS A 629 1.60 2.38 -7.86
C CYS A 629 1.00 1.68 -6.63
N PHE A 630 0.97 0.34 -6.63
CA PHE A 630 0.47 -0.49 -5.53
C PHE A 630 1.38 -1.72 -5.31
N LYS A 631 1.41 -2.30 -4.09
CA LYS A 631 2.24 -3.51 -3.84
C LYS A 631 1.55 -4.77 -4.36
N PRO A 632 2.28 -5.85 -4.68
CA PRO A 632 1.67 -7.14 -5.04
C PRO A 632 0.63 -7.66 -4.04
N THR A 633 0.72 -7.29 -2.75
CA THR A 633 -0.24 -7.71 -1.71
C THR A 633 -1.52 -6.87 -1.65
N ASP A 634 -1.58 -5.73 -2.35
CA ASP A 634 -2.56 -4.69 -2.09
C ASP A 634 -3.73 -4.71 -3.09
N GLY A 635 -3.61 -5.40 -4.24
CA GLY A 635 -4.69 -5.50 -5.22
C GLY A 635 -4.36 -6.33 -6.48
N PHE A 636 -5.38 -6.61 -7.29
CA PHE A 636 -5.26 -7.34 -8.56
C PHE A 636 -5.72 -6.50 -9.76
N ASN A 637 -4.95 -5.47 -10.09
CA ASN A 637 -5.25 -4.48 -11.13
C ASN A 637 -4.00 -4.06 -11.95
N ALA A 638 -2.95 -4.89 -12.01
CA ALA A 638 -1.72 -4.52 -12.74
C ALA A 638 -1.98 -4.29 -14.24
N PHE A 639 -1.52 -3.15 -14.76
CA PHE A 639 -1.64 -2.79 -16.15
C PHE A 639 -0.83 -3.71 -17.06
N SER A 640 -1.36 -3.94 -18.26
CA SER A 640 -0.79 -4.84 -19.25
C SER A 640 -0.82 -4.15 -20.61
N LEU A 641 0.35 -3.81 -21.17
CA LEU A 641 0.40 -3.13 -22.47
C LEU A 641 -0.24 -3.99 -23.57
N THR A 642 -1.14 -3.41 -24.36
CA THR A 642 -1.88 -4.13 -25.40
C THR A 642 -1.12 -4.19 -26.72
N GLN A 643 -0.29 -3.19 -27.02
CA GLN A 643 0.51 -3.07 -28.24
C GLN A 643 1.97 -2.70 -27.92
N LEU A 644 2.83 -2.73 -28.94
CA LEU A 644 4.20 -2.21 -28.90
C LEU A 644 4.33 -1.04 -29.88
N PRO A 645 5.33 -0.15 -29.72
CA PRO A 645 5.61 0.92 -30.67
C PRO A 645 5.98 0.32 -32.03
N ASP A 646 5.80 1.08 -33.11
CA ASP A 646 6.07 0.58 -34.46
C ASP A 646 7.53 0.08 -34.62
N ILE A 647 7.67 -1.03 -35.36
CA ILE A 647 8.93 -1.75 -35.56
C ILE A 647 9.07 -2.05 -37.05
N GLN A 648 10.04 -1.39 -37.68
CA GLN A 648 10.29 -1.48 -39.10
C GLN A 648 10.63 -2.92 -39.54
N PRO A 649 9.87 -3.51 -40.49
CA PRO A 649 10.06 -4.89 -40.90
C PRO A 649 11.43 -5.16 -41.53
N ILE A 650 12.02 -6.31 -41.19
CA ILE A 650 13.30 -6.76 -41.77
C ILE A 650 13.06 -7.54 -43.07
N THR A 651 13.80 -7.21 -44.14
CA THR A 651 13.68 -7.86 -45.46
C THR A 651 14.77 -8.88 -45.75
N THR A 652 15.94 -8.72 -45.15
CA THR A 652 17.09 -9.63 -45.24
C THR A 652 17.69 -9.81 -43.85
N ILE A 653 17.95 -11.06 -43.46
CA ILE A 653 18.55 -11.43 -42.18
C ILE A 653 19.96 -11.94 -42.44
N ASP A 654 20.97 -11.33 -41.83
CA ASP A 654 22.26 -11.99 -41.62
C ASP A 654 22.16 -12.85 -40.37
N LEU A 655 22.21 -14.17 -40.52
CA LEU A 655 22.16 -15.08 -39.38
C LEU A 655 23.36 -14.94 -38.43
N LEU A 656 24.48 -14.35 -38.88
CA LEU A 656 25.65 -14.12 -38.04
C LEU A 656 25.39 -13.07 -36.94
N ASP A 657 24.56 -12.07 -37.23
CA ASP A 657 24.21 -11.00 -36.27
C ASP A 657 23.41 -11.55 -35.06
N TYR A 658 22.75 -12.70 -35.24
CA TYR A 658 21.99 -13.42 -34.22
C TYR A 658 22.77 -14.55 -33.55
N MET A 659 24.09 -14.62 -33.77
CA MET A 659 24.97 -15.70 -33.31
C MET A 659 26.14 -15.15 -32.48
N GLU A 660 26.24 -15.61 -31.22
CA GLU A 660 27.36 -15.25 -30.35
C GLU A 660 28.69 -15.85 -30.86
N PRO A 661 29.83 -15.13 -30.71
CA PRO A 661 31.16 -15.67 -30.99
C PRO A 661 31.38 -17.00 -30.26
N TYR A 662 31.74 -18.04 -31.01
CA TYR A 662 31.74 -19.40 -30.49
C TYR A 662 33.01 -20.17 -30.89
N SER A 663 33.62 -20.84 -29.92
CA SER A 663 34.75 -21.73 -30.14
C SER A 663 34.73 -22.95 -29.21
N TYR A 664 35.44 -24.01 -29.60
CA TYR A 664 35.70 -25.15 -28.72
C TYR A 664 37.02 -25.87 -29.08
N THR A 665 37.74 -26.32 -28.06
CA THR A 665 38.97 -27.11 -28.23
C THR A 665 38.66 -28.57 -28.52
N ARG A 666 39.35 -29.18 -29.50
CA ARG A 666 39.28 -30.63 -29.74
C ARG A 666 40.32 -31.36 -28.88
N LYS A 667 39.96 -32.53 -28.31
CA LYS A 667 40.89 -33.44 -27.60
C LYS A 667 42.17 -33.77 -28.41
N ARG A 668 42.09 -33.71 -29.74
CA ARG A 668 43.22 -33.72 -30.68
C ARG A 668 42.87 -32.80 -31.86
N GLY A 669 43.75 -31.86 -32.21
CA GLY A 669 43.60 -31.01 -33.40
C GLY A 669 43.14 -29.57 -33.17
N GLY A 670 43.53 -28.94 -32.06
CA GLY A 670 43.41 -27.48 -31.84
C GLY A 670 41.99 -26.96 -31.61
N ASP A 671 41.88 -25.63 -31.64
CA ASP A 671 40.62 -24.89 -31.44
C ASP A 671 39.82 -24.77 -32.74
N VAL A 672 38.51 -24.92 -32.61
CA VAL A 672 37.55 -24.77 -33.69
C VAL A 672 36.70 -23.55 -33.41
N TYR A 673 36.57 -22.66 -34.38
CA TYR A 673 35.81 -21.43 -34.30
C TYR A 673 34.59 -21.52 -35.21
N LEU A 674 33.46 -20.95 -34.78
CA LEU A 674 32.41 -20.52 -35.70
C LEU A 674 32.91 -19.28 -36.44
N THR A 675 32.79 -19.28 -37.76
CA THR A 675 33.31 -18.24 -38.64
C THR A 675 32.49 -18.24 -39.94
N ALA A 676 32.58 -17.17 -40.72
CA ALA A 676 31.80 -17.01 -41.95
C ALA A 676 32.65 -16.38 -43.06
N ASP A 677 32.25 -16.63 -44.30
CA ASP A 677 32.63 -15.80 -45.45
C ASP A 677 31.47 -14.82 -45.80
N SER A 678 31.47 -14.28 -47.01
CA SER A 678 30.44 -13.36 -47.51
C SER A 678 29.08 -14.03 -47.78
N GLU A 679 29.01 -15.37 -47.82
CA GLU A 679 27.79 -16.12 -48.16
C GLU A 679 27.38 -17.15 -47.10
N LYS A 680 28.34 -17.71 -46.36
CA LYS A 680 28.17 -18.96 -45.61
C LYS A 680 28.82 -18.91 -44.23
N ILE A 681 28.13 -19.51 -43.25
CA ILE A 681 28.63 -19.74 -41.89
C ILE A 681 29.15 -21.19 -41.78
N PHE A 682 30.29 -21.40 -41.14
CA PHE A 682 30.93 -22.72 -41.00
C PHE A 682 31.85 -22.82 -39.78
N LEU A 683 32.38 -24.02 -39.53
CA LEU A 683 33.41 -24.26 -38.51
C LEU A 683 34.82 -24.22 -39.14
N SER A 684 35.81 -23.68 -38.43
CA SER A 684 37.18 -23.46 -38.96
C SER A 684 37.97 -24.73 -39.32
N HIS A 685 37.57 -25.90 -38.79
CA HIS A 685 38.30 -27.16 -38.92
C HIS A 685 37.74 -28.08 -40.05
N ASN A 686 38.60 -28.94 -40.62
CA ASN A 686 38.37 -29.88 -41.74
C ASN A 686 38.20 -29.20 -43.11
N GLN A 687 39.25 -29.22 -43.94
CA GLN A 687 39.20 -28.66 -45.30
C GLN A 687 38.51 -29.56 -46.36
N VAL A 688 38.33 -30.87 -46.12
CA VAL A 688 37.97 -31.82 -47.19
C VAL A 688 36.45 -32.05 -47.35
N LYS A 689 35.64 -31.89 -46.30
CA LYS A 689 34.16 -31.89 -46.36
C LYS A 689 33.61 -30.98 -45.26
N LYS A 690 33.39 -29.71 -45.61
CA LYS A 690 32.94 -28.66 -44.68
C LYS A 690 31.43 -28.49 -44.79
N THR A 691 30.69 -28.84 -43.73
CA THR A 691 29.27 -28.44 -43.61
C THR A 691 29.21 -26.92 -43.49
N THR A 692 28.34 -26.30 -44.28
CA THR A 692 28.13 -24.85 -44.30
C THR A 692 26.64 -24.54 -44.15
N MET A 693 26.33 -23.40 -43.55
CA MET A 693 24.98 -22.83 -43.50
C MET A 693 24.93 -21.58 -44.38
N LEU A 694 23.78 -21.27 -45.01
CA LEU A 694 23.55 -19.95 -45.60
C LEU A 694 23.68 -18.87 -44.51
N ARG A 695 24.34 -17.75 -44.83
CA ARG A 695 24.48 -16.60 -43.94
C ARG A 695 23.31 -15.63 -44.08
N HIS A 696 23.09 -15.15 -45.29
CA HIS A 696 22.07 -14.16 -45.61
C HIS A 696 20.78 -14.84 -46.09
N LEU A 697 19.66 -14.58 -45.42
CA LEU A 697 18.33 -15.06 -45.80
C LEU A 697 17.43 -13.91 -46.22
N ASN A 698 16.84 -13.98 -47.41
CA ASN A 698 15.76 -13.08 -47.84
C ASN A 698 14.43 -13.58 -47.24
N VAL A 699 13.69 -12.73 -46.53
CA VAL A 699 12.43 -13.14 -45.89
C VAL A 699 11.32 -13.49 -46.88
N ASN A 700 11.46 -13.06 -48.14
CA ASN A 700 10.53 -13.36 -49.24
C ASN A 700 10.91 -14.62 -50.04
N ASP A 701 11.98 -15.33 -49.67
CA ASP A 701 12.31 -16.63 -50.27
C ASP A 701 11.19 -17.65 -49.96
N PRO A 702 10.67 -18.42 -50.93
CA PRO A 702 9.65 -19.46 -50.69
C PRO A 702 10.01 -20.46 -49.57
N MET A 703 11.30 -20.73 -49.35
CA MET A 703 11.78 -21.62 -48.29
C MET A 703 11.83 -20.94 -46.90
N PHE A 704 11.70 -19.61 -46.81
CA PHE A 704 11.80 -18.88 -45.55
C PHE A 704 10.69 -19.23 -44.55
N ASN A 705 9.44 -19.42 -45.01
CA ASN A 705 8.37 -19.92 -44.15
C ASN A 705 8.64 -21.35 -43.65
N GLY A 706 9.34 -22.17 -44.44
CA GLY A 706 9.87 -23.46 -44.02
C GLY A 706 10.94 -23.31 -42.91
N PHE A 707 11.80 -22.29 -42.99
CA PHE A 707 12.78 -21.97 -41.95
C PHE A 707 12.11 -21.53 -40.65
N LEU A 708 11.06 -20.70 -40.72
CA LEU A 708 10.23 -20.36 -39.56
C LEU A 708 9.58 -21.60 -38.94
N SER A 709 9.00 -22.49 -39.76
CA SER A 709 8.48 -23.79 -39.32
C SER A 709 9.55 -24.66 -38.64
N LEU A 710 10.76 -24.70 -39.19
CA LEU A 710 11.89 -25.48 -38.67
C LEU A 710 12.37 -24.97 -37.31
N LEU A 711 12.41 -23.65 -37.12
CA LEU A 711 12.75 -23.03 -35.84
C LEU A 711 11.65 -23.25 -34.79
N ALA A 712 10.37 -23.08 -35.15
CA ALA A 712 9.24 -23.31 -34.27
C ALA A 712 9.17 -24.77 -33.80
N HIS A 713 9.28 -25.74 -34.71
CA HIS A 713 9.28 -27.16 -34.36
C HIS A 713 10.55 -27.58 -33.59
N TYR A 714 11.68 -26.89 -33.77
CA TYR A 714 12.85 -27.07 -32.91
C TYR A 714 12.65 -26.49 -31.49
N ILE A 715 11.90 -25.40 -31.35
CA ILE A 715 11.53 -24.85 -30.03
C ILE A 715 10.69 -25.86 -29.27
N CYS A 716 9.67 -26.42 -29.92
CA CYS A 716 8.76 -27.45 -29.40
C CYS A 716 9.46 -28.78 -29.12
N ASN A 717 9.85 -29.52 -30.16
CA ASN A 717 10.27 -30.92 -30.10
C ASN A 717 11.74 -31.13 -30.48
N GLY A 718 12.54 -30.06 -30.47
CA GLY A 718 13.94 -30.07 -30.89
C GLY A 718 14.93 -30.18 -29.74
N SER A 719 15.94 -31.03 -29.92
CA SER A 719 17.09 -31.16 -29.01
C SER A 719 18.40 -31.08 -29.80
N SER A 720 19.40 -30.39 -29.25
CA SER A 720 20.74 -30.27 -29.86
C SER A 720 21.82 -30.82 -28.93
N SER A 721 22.79 -31.49 -29.53
CA SER A 721 23.95 -32.11 -28.90
C SER A 721 25.22 -31.44 -29.44
N THR A 722 25.77 -30.49 -28.68
CA THR A 722 26.98 -29.72 -29.00
C THR A 722 28.23 -30.33 -28.35
N PRO A 723 29.46 -29.95 -28.74
CA PRO A 723 30.72 -30.48 -28.20
C PRO A 723 30.85 -30.53 -26.68
N GLU A 724 30.24 -29.59 -25.98
CA GLU A 724 30.27 -29.45 -24.51
C GLU A 724 29.28 -30.38 -23.82
N THR A 725 28.24 -30.83 -24.55
CA THR A 725 27.18 -31.71 -24.01
C THR A 725 27.40 -33.18 -24.30
N THR A 726 28.18 -33.54 -25.33
CA THR A 726 28.52 -34.94 -25.62
C THR A 726 29.82 -35.11 -26.39
N GLN A 727 30.54 -36.18 -26.03
CA GLN A 727 31.78 -36.58 -26.67
C GLN A 727 31.56 -37.53 -27.87
N SER A 728 30.33 -38.05 -28.08
CA SER A 728 30.02 -39.06 -29.09
C SER A 728 29.28 -38.49 -30.31
N ARG A 729 27.95 -38.34 -30.22
CA ARG A 729 27.07 -37.96 -31.36
C ARG A 729 26.64 -36.50 -31.26
N LYS A 730 27.25 -35.66 -32.09
CA LYS A 730 26.90 -34.22 -32.19
C LYS A 730 25.88 -34.02 -33.31
N GLY A 731 24.91 -33.15 -33.08
CA GLY A 731 23.82 -32.91 -34.04
C GLY A 731 22.55 -32.38 -33.37
N THR A 732 21.56 -32.04 -34.18
CA THR A 732 20.21 -31.68 -33.74
C THR A 732 19.22 -32.77 -34.16
N SER A 733 18.17 -32.99 -33.37
CA SER A 733 17.03 -33.79 -33.78
C SER A 733 15.71 -33.13 -33.43
N ILE A 734 14.72 -33.25 -34.31
CA ILE A 734 13.32 -32.84 -34.08
C ILE A 734 12.46 -34.09 -34.16
N ALA A 735 11.64 -34.34 -33.14
CA ALA A 735 10.68 -35.45 -33.14
C ALA A 735 9.29 -34.99 -33.60
N SER A 736 8.57 -35.83 -34.32
CA SER A 736 7.13 -35.67 -34.57
C SER A 736 6.51 -37.00 -34.97
N ARG A 737 5.21 -37.17 -34.74
CA ARG A 737 4.44 -38.28 -35.32
C ARG A 737 4.12 -38.04 -36.80
N ASP A 738 4.02 -36.78 -37.21
CA ASP A 738 3.81 -36.41 -38.60
C ASP A 738 5.12 -36.54 -39.41
N PHE A 739 5.18 -37.59 -40.23
CA PHE A 739 6.29 -37.84 -41.14
C PHE A 739 6.38 -36.83 -42.30
N TRP A 740 5.25 -36.30 -42.77
CA TRP A 740 5.21 -35.33 -43.88
C TRP A 740 5.77 -33.99 -43.44
N LEU A 741 5.39 -33.53 -42.24
CA LEU A 741 6.01 -32.39 -41.58
C LEU A 741 7.53 -32.58 -41.46
N LEU A 742 8.02 -33.71 -40.92
CA LEU A 742 9.46 -33.95 -40.80
C LEU A 742 10.17 -33.96 -42.17
N ASN A 743 9.50 -34.40 -43.24
CA ASN A 743 10.03 -34.37 -44.59
C ASN A 743 10.08 -32.94 -45.18
N GLN A 744 9.11 -32.06 -44.87
CA GLN A 744 9.17 -30.63 -45.21
C GLN A 744 10.28 -29.91 -44.42
N LEU A 745 10.40 -30.20 -43.12
CA LEU A 745 11.48 -29.69 -42.29
C LEU A 745 12.85 -30.15 -42.82
N LYS A 746 12.97 -31.40 -43.29
CA LYS A 746 14.19 -31.91 -43.92
C LYS A 746 14.57 -31.11 -45.18
N GLN A 747 13.61 -30.86 -46.08
CA GLN A 747 13.86 -30.06 -47.30
C GLN A 747 14.37 -28.66 -46.97
N THR A 748 13.80 -28.04 -45.93
CA THR A 748 14.29 -26.75 -45.40
C THR A 748 15.70 -26.86 -44.85
N THR A 749 16.01 -27.91 -44.08
CA THR A 749 17.38 -28.13 -43.57
C THR A 749 18.38 -28.38 -44.70
N ASP A 750 18.03 -29.11 -45.75
CA ASP A 750 18.89 -29.35 -46.93
C ASP A 750 19.07 -28.09 -47.80
N TRP A 751 18.08 -27.17 -47.77
CA TRP A 751 18.22 -25.82 -48.33
C TRP A 751 19.20 -24.98 -47.51
N LEU A 752 19.00 -24.90 -46.19
CA LEU A 752 19.76 -24.06 -45.27
C LEU A 752 21.21 -24.54 -45.05
N PHE A 753 21.43 -25.85 -44.95
CA PHE A 753 22.73 -26.47 -44.69
C PHE A 753 23.23 -27.28 -45.88
N LYS A 754 24.38 -26.91 -46.43
CA LYS A 754 25.07 -27.65 -47.49
C LYS A 754 26.16 -28.55 -46.91
N ASN A 755 26.43 -29.66 -47.59
CA ASN A 755 27.35 -30.71 -47.15
C ASN A 755 27.00 -31.26 -45.73
N ALA A 756 25.71 -31.47 -45.48
CA ALA A 756 25.19 -32.18 -44.31
C ALA A 756 24.36 -33.39 -44.78
N GLU A 757 24.54 -34.55 -44.15
CA GLU A 757 23.65 -35.70 -44.33
C GLU A 757 22.55 -35.65 -43.27
N ASN A 758 21.36 -35.20 -43.68
CA ASN A 758 20.17 -35.15 -42.83
C ASN A 758 19.32 -36.40 -43.08
N GLY A 759 18.87 -37.07 -42.01
CA GLY A 759 18.14 -38.34 -42.09
C GLY A 759 16.77 -38.27 -41.42
N LEU A 760 15.81 -39.06 -41.92
CA LEU A 760 14.57 -39.39 -41.21
C LEU A 760 14.71 -40.78 -40.60
N LEU A 761 14.48 -40.88 -39.29
CA LEU A 761 14.45 -42.13 -38.56
C LEU A 761 13.00 -42.46 -38.19
N CYS A 762 12.45 -43.51 -38.78
CA CYS A 762 11.17 -44.07 -38.35
C CYS A 762 11.39 -45.01 -37.15
N GLN A 763 10.59 -44.85 -36.09
CA GLN A 763 10.64 -45.71 -34.90
C GLN A 763 9.35 -46.54 -34.82
N SER A 764 9.43 -47.77 -34.33
CA SER A 764 8.32 -48.74 -34.32
C SER A 764 7.16 -48.37 -33.40
N ASP A 765 7.33 -47.35 -32.56
CA ASP A 765 6.33 -46.76 -31.67
C ASP A 765 5.60 -45.55 -32.31
N GLY A 766 5.92 -45.21 -33.57
CA GLY A 766 5.37 -44.06 -34.29
C GLY A 766 6.07 -42.72 -34.03
N ASN A 767 7.12 -42.67 -33.20
CA ASN A 767 7.86 -41.44 -32.91
C ASN A 767 8.98 -41.21 -33.93
N ASN A 768 8.63 -40.67 -35.10
CA ASN A 768 9.58 -40.35 -36.15
C ASN A 768 10.51 -39.17 -35.76
N LYS A 769 11.73 -39.15 -36.28
CA LYS A 769 12.74 -38.10 -35.95
C LYS A 769 13.50 -37.64 -37.19
N LEU A 770 13.52 -36.32 -37.40
CA LEU A 770 14.52 -35.67 -38.26
C LEU A 770 15.84 -35.59 -37.49
N GLN A 771 16.93 -36.09 -38.06
CA GLN A 771 18.28 -36.07 -37.51
C GLN A 771 19.22 -35.26 -38.40
N MET A 772 19.92 -34.31 -37.77
CA MET A 772 20.80 -33.31 -38.38
C MET A 772 22.18 -33.44 -37.73
N MET A 773 22.95 -34.43 -38.19
CA MET A 773 24.07 -35.01 -37.42
C MET A 773 25.41 -34.28 -37.58
N THR A 774 25.38 -32.95 -37.73
CA THR A 774 26.59 -32.12 -37.83
C THR A 774 26.75 -31.20 -36.63
N CYS A 775 28.00 -30.87 -36.32
CA CYS A 775 28.31 -29.98 -35.19
C CYS A 775 27.82 -28.54 -35.43
N LEU A 776 27.83 -28.06 -36.67
CA LEU A 776 27.35 -26.72 -37.03
C LEU A 776 25.85 -26.58 -36.76
N GLN A 777 25.04 -27.56 -37.21
CA GLN A 777 23.59 -27.59 -36.96
C GLN A 777 23.28 -27.58 -35.46
N ALA A 778 24.04 -28.33 -34.65
CA ALA A 778 23.86 -28.33 -33.20
C ALA A 778 24.10 -26.95 -32.55
N ILE A 779 25.09 -26.20 -33.05
CA ILE A 779 25.45 -24.86 -32.54
C ILE A 779 24.39 -23.83 -32.95
N VAL A 780 24.00 -23.82 -34.23
CA VAL A 780 23.01 -22.88 -34.78
C VAL A 780 21.68 -22.94 -34.01
N PHE A 781 21.07 -24.11 -33.91
CA PHE A 781 19.78 -24.24 -33.25
C PHE A 781 19.83 -23.89 -31.74
N ARG A 782 20.95 -24.19 -31.06
CA ARG A 782 21.19 -23.74 -29.69
C ARG A 782 21.29 -22.20 -29.58
N GLN A 783 22.00 -21.55 -30.49
CA GLN A 783 22.22 -20.10 -30.46
C GLN A 783 20.99 -19.29 -30.86
N LEU A 784 20.19 -19.76 -31.82
CA LEU A 784 18.96 -19.07 -32.22
C LEU A 784 17.80 -19.33 -31.23
N CYS A 785 17.54 -20.61 -30.92
CA CYS A 785 16.29 -21.03 -30.25
C CYS A 785 16.48 -21.60 -28.83
N GLY A 786 17.71 -21.87 -28.38
CA GLY A 786 17.99 -22.48 -27.08
C GLY A 786 17.97 -24.01 -27.08
N GLN A 787 18.84 -24.61 -26.26
CA GLN A 787 19.14 -26.05 -26.30
C GLN A 787 18.18 -26.89 -25.47
N LYS A 788 18.01 -26.56 -24.18
CA LYS A 788 17.12 -27.27 -23.25
C LYS A 788 15.70 -26.68 -23.24
N TYR A 789 14.74 -27.44 -22.72
CA TYR A 789 13.31 -27.06 -22.66
C TYR A 789 13.05 -25.77 -21.85
N ASP A 790 13.83 -25.53 -20.80
CA ASP A 790 13.83 -24.34 -19.94
C ASP A 790 14.60 -23.15 -20.54
N GLN A 791 15.43 -23.39 -21.57
CA GLN A 791 16.27 -22.41 -22.25
C GLN A 791 15.71 -21.95 -23.60
N LYS A 792 14.56 -22.50 -24.02
CA LYS A 792 13.94 -22.19 -25.30
C LYS A 792 13.58 -20.70 -25.41
N ARG A 793 13.65 -20.13 -26.60
CA ARG A 793 13.26 -18.73 -26.87
C ARG A 793 12.85 -18.54 -28.33
N ILE A 794 12.10 -17.48 -28.58
CA ILE A 794 11.87 -16.96 -29.93
C ILE A 794 13.15 -16.21 -30.39
N PRO A 795 13.68 -16.46 -31.60
CA PRO A 795 14.80 -15.68 -32.15
C PRO A 795 14.42 -14.22 -32.37
N ASN A 796 15.32 -13.29 -32.04
CA ASN A 796 15.02 -11.84 -32.00
C ASN A 796 14.48 -11.28 -33.33
N PHE A 797 15.01 -11.70 -34.48
CA PHE A 797 14.53 -11.24 -35.79
C PHE A 797 13.02 -11.49 -36.02
N VAL A 798 12.41 -12.47 -35.35
CA VAL A 798 10.98 -12.79 -35.49
C VAL A 798 10.10 -11.60 -35.06
N TYR A 799 10.52 -10.79 -34.09
CA TYR A 799 9.81 -9.57 -33.68
C TYR A 799 9.82 -8.47 -34.76
N ARG A 800 10.62 -8.61 -35.81
CA ARG A 800 10.71 -7.70 -36.96
C ARG A 800 10.16 -8.29 -38.27
N LEU A 801 9.61 -9.49 -38.26
CA LEU A 801 9.00 -10.06 -39.46
C LEU A 801 7.65 -9.41 -39.79
N SER A 802 7.15 -9.63 -41.01
CA SER A 802 5.81 -9.19 -41.40
C SER A 802 4.72 -9.83 -40.53
N LEU A 803 3.56 -9.18 -40.44
CA LEU A 803 2.41 -9.66 -39.66
C LEU A 803 2.04 -11.12 -39.98
N GLU A 804 2.04 -11.50 -41.26
CA GLU A 804 1.71 -12.86 -41.69
C GLU A 804 2.80 -13.89 -41.34
N GLN A 805 4.08 -13.50 -41.39
CA GLN A 805 5.18 -14.37 -40.94
C GLN A 805 5.18 -14.56 -39.42
N LYS A 806 4.82 -13.52 -38.65
CA LYS A 806 4.62 -13.62 -37.19
C LYS A 806 3.46 -14.55 -36.85
N LYS A 807 2.31 -14.41 -37.53
CA LYS A 807 1.16 -15.33 -37.41
C LYS A 807 1.54 -16.77 -37.78
N HIS A 808 2.25 -16.98 -38.90
CA HIS A 808 2.76 -18.30 -39.30
C HIS A 808 3.65 -18.90 -38.22
N PHE A 809 4.62 -18.15 -37.68
CA PHE A 809 5.50 -18.63 -36.62
C PHE A 809 4.73 -19.02 -35.34
N ILE A 810 3.74 -18.22 -34.93
CA ILE A 810 2.83 -18.58 -33.82
C ILE A 810 2.08 -19.87 -34.14
N GLN A 811 1.45 -20.00 -35.31
CA GLN A 811 0.72 -21.21 -35.72
C GLN A 811 1.61 -22.45 -35.72
N GLN A 812 2.86 -22.34 -36.19
CA GLN A 812 3.80 -23.47 -36.20
C GLN A 812 4.26 -23.88 -34.80
N LEU A 813 4.38 -22.93 -33.85
CA LEU A 813 4.58 -23.28 -32.43
C LEU A 813 3.37 -24.03 -31.87
N MET A 814 2.16 -23.58 -32.20
CA MET A 814 0.92 -24.20 -31.71
C MET A 814 0.69 -25.60 -32.30
N ILE A 815 1.08 -25.85 -33.55
CA ILE A 815 1.09 -27.18 -34.18
C ILE A 815 2.14 -28.09 -33.52
N GLY A 816 3.29 -27.53 -33.11
CA GLY A 816 4.39 -28.30 -32.55
C GLY A 816 4.16 -28.85 -31.14
N ASP A 817 3.73 -28.01 -30.20
CA ASP A 817 3.54 -28.37 -28.78
C ASP A 817 2.44 -27.55 -28.06
N GLY A 818 1.70 -26.72 -28.81
CA GLY A 818 0.55 -25.99 -28.28
C GLY A 818 -0.76 -26.74 -28.47
N SER A 819 -1.86 -26.06 -28.16
CA SER A 819 -3.22 -26.50 -28.51
C SER A 819 -3.89 -25.43 -29.36
N ILE A 820 -4.50 -25.89 -30.45
CA ILE A 820 -5.33 -25.09 -31.34
C ILE A 820 -6.78 -25.56 -31.15
N THR A 821 -7.70 -24.63 -30.93
CA THR A 821 -9.14 -24.95 -30.87
C THR A 821 -9.91 -23.94 -31.70
N GLU A 822 -10.49 -24.40 -32.81
CA GLU A 822 -11.38 -23.58 -33.63
C GLU A 822 -12.74 -23.43 -32.94
N ILE A 823 -13.20 -22.19 -32.83
CA ILE A 823 -14.54 -21.84 -32.36
C ILE A 823 -15.19 -20.87 -33.36
N LYS A 824 -16.52 -20.72 -33.31
CA LYS A 824 -17.28 -19.89 -34.27
C LYS A 824 -16.81 -18.43 -34.37
N SER A 825 -16.14 -17.91 -33.34
CA SER A 825 -15.63 -16.54 -33.27
C SER A 825 -14.13 -16.40 -33.54
N GLY A 826 -13.39 -17.49 -33.83
CA GLY A 826 -11.96 -17.45 -34.12
C GLY A 826 -11.18 -18.68 -33.64
N THR A 827 -9.85 -18.58 -33.63
CA THR A 827 -8.95 -19.68 -33.25
C THR A 827 -8.32 -19.44 -31.88
N ASN A 828 -8.63 -20.30 -30.90
CA ASN A 828 -7.97 -20.27 -29.59
C ASN A 828 -6.61 -20.96 -29.71
N TYR A 829 -5.61 -20.33 -29.10
CA TYR A 829 -4.22 -20.77 -28.98
C TYR A 829 -3.88 -20.87 -27.50
N ASP A 830 -3.22 -21.95 -27.12
CA ASP A 830 -2.80 -22.25 -25.75
C ASP A 830 -1.42 -22.93 -25.79
N PHE A 831 -0.43 -22.36 -25.10
CA PHE A 831 0.94 -22.86 -25.13
C PHE A 831 1.56 -22.86 -23.73
N GLU A 832 1.95 -24.03 -23.23
CA GLU A 832 2.53 -24.24 -21.90
C GLU A 832 4.04 -24.55 -22.01
N SER A 833 4.90 -23.86 -21.26
CA SER A 833 6.34 -24.14 -21.25
C SER A 833 7.00 -23.79 -19.90
N ALA A 834 8.11 -24.45 -19.59
CA ALA A 834 8.95 -24.09 -18.45
C ALA A 834 9.86 -22.88 -18.74
N SER A 835 10.08 -22.52 -20.01
CA SER A 835 10.92 -21.38 -20.36
C SER A 835 10.16 -20.05 -20.18
N ILE A 836 10.55 -19.29 -19.16
CA ILE A 836 10.09 -17.92 -18.91
C ILE A 836 10.34 -17.02 -20.13
N LYS A 837 11.49 -17.20 -20.80
CA LYS A 837 11.89 -16.40 -21.96
C LYS A 837 11.08 -16.74 -23.22
N LEU A 838 10.72 -18.01 -23.42
CA LEU A 838 9.81 -18.41 -24.49
C LEU A 838 8.40 -17.86 -24.27
N ILE A 839 7.86 -17.97 -23.04
CA ILE A 839 6.50 -17.52 -22.74
C ILE A 839 6.39 -15.98 -22.75
N SER A 840 7.40 -15.27 -22.22
CA SER A 840 7.51 -13.81 -22.34
C SER A 840 7.60 -13.36 -23.79
N GLY A 841 8.43 -14.05 -24.59
CA GLY A 841 8.58 -13.78 -26.02
C GLY A 841 7.31 -14.05 -26.81
N LEU A 842 6.63 -15.17 -26.57
CA LEU A 842 5.39 -15.54 -27.23
C LEU A 842 4.24 -14.61 -26.83
N SER A 843 4.14 -14.23 -25.55
CA SER A 843 3.22 -13.18 -25.09
C SER A 843 3.46 -11.85 -25.81
N THR A 844 4.72 -11.45 -25.98
CA THR A 844 5.10 -10.23 -26.71
C THR A 844 4.70 -10.34 -28.19
N LEU A 845 5.02 -11.47 -28.83
CA LEU A 845 4.74 -11.70 -30.26
C LEU A 845 3.24 -11.79 -30.55
N MET A 846 2.45 -12.42 -29.68
CA MET A 846 0.99 -12.49 -29.80
C MET A 846 0.34 -11.10 -29.70
N LYS A 847 0.84 -10.23 -28.82
CA LYS A 847 0.40 -8.82 -28.74
C LYS A 847 0.78 -8.02 -29.99
N GLN A 848 1.98 -8.22 -30.55
CA GLN A 848 2.37 -7.60 -31.82
C GLN A 848 1.47 -7.97 -33.02
N VAL A 849 0.78 -9.12 -32.98
CA VAL A 849 -0.19 -9.51 -34.02
C VAL A 849 -1.64 -9.19 -33.66
N GLY A 850 -1.86 -8.37 -32.61
CA GLY A 850 -3.17 -7.86 -32.20
C GLY A 850 -4.00 -8.81 -31.32
N MET A 851 -3.41 -9.84 -30.72
CA MET A 851 -4.14 -10.75 -29.83
C MET A 851 -4.19 -10.21 -28.40
N VAL A 852 -5.37 -10.26 -27.78
CA VAL A 852 -5.50 -10.09 -26.32
C VAL A 852 -4.92 -11.33 -25.63
N VAL A 853 -3.89 -11.14 -24.81
CA VAL A 853 -3.15 -12.24 -24.18
C VAL A 853 -3.53 -12.43 -22.70
N VAL A 854 -3.54 -13.69 -22.29
CA VAL A 854 -3.61 -14.16 -20.90
C VAL A 854 -2.33 -14.95 -20.59
N CYS A 855 -1.70 -14.65 -19.46
CA CYS A 855 -0.57 -15.42 -18.93
C CYS A 855 -0.96 -16.11 -17.63
N GLN A 856 -0.61 -17.38 -17.50
CA GLN A 856 -0.87 -18.20 -16.30
C GLN A 856 0.41 -18.88 -15.83
N SER A 857 0.38 -19.34 -14.58
CA SER A 857 1.48 -20.03 -13.91
C SER A 857 0.97 -21.30 -13.22
N ASN A 858 1.71 -22.39 -13.38
CA ASN A 858 1.40 -23.69 -12.80
C ASN A 858 2.50 -24.12 -11.83
N PHE A 859 2.31 -23.84 -10.54
CA PHE A 859 3.27 -24.13 -9.48
C PHE A 859 3.63 -25.62 -9.36
N ASN A 860 2.73 -26.54 -9.71
CA ASN A 860 2.96 -27.98 -9.60
C ASN A 860 3.91 -28.49 -10.69
N LYS A 861 3.74 -27.99 -11.93
CA LYS A 861 4.57 -28.35 -13.08
C LYS A 861 5.82 -27.47 -13.23
N LYS A 862 5.85 -26.30 -12.58
CA LYS A 862 6.81 -25.20 -12.83
C LYS A 862 6.79 -24.71 -14.27
N THR A 863 5.60 -24.63 -14.84
CA THR A 863 5.36 -24.14 -16.20
C THR A 863 4.54 -22.85 -16.18
N TYR A 864 4.66 -22.08 -17.25
CA TYR A 864 3.88 -20.90 -17.53
C TYR A 864 3.10 -21.16 -18.83
N THR A 865 1.91 -20.58 -18.92
CA THR A 865 1.00 -20.80 -20.04
C THR A 865 0.61 -19.46 -20.63
N VAL A 866 0.62 -19.34 -21.95
CA VAL A 866 0.14 -18.17 -22.67
C VAL A 866 -1.02 -18.55 -23.58
N LYS A 867 -2.09 -17.76 -23.55
CA LYS A 867 -3.32 -17.98 -24.33
C LYS A 867 -3.82 -16.69 -24.94
N ASN A 868 -4.54 -16.75 -26.06
CA ASN A 868 -5.34 -15.61 -26.53
C ASN A 868 -6.77 -15.65 -25.95
N LEU A 869 -7.39 -14.48 -25.86
CA LEU A 869 -8.83 -14.32 -25.61
C LEU A 869 -9.52 -13.83 -26.88
N ILE A 870 -10.62 -14.49 -27.24
CA ILE A 870 -11.42 -14.16 -28.43
C ILE A 870 -12.70 -13.39 -28.06
N ASN A 871 -13.16 -13.51 -26.82
CA ASN A 871 -14.35 -12.83 -26.34
C ASN A 871 -14.22 -12.58 -24.83
N GLU A 872 -14.22 -11.32 -24.40
CA GLU A 872 -13.88 -10.96 -23.02
C GLU A 872 -14.87 -11.50 -21.97
N GLY A 873 -16.14 -11.64 -22.35
CA GLY A 873 -17.21 -12.12 -21.47
C GLY A 873 -17.08 -13.59 -21.06
N TYR A 874 -16.46 -14.43 -21.90
CA TYR A 874 -16.35 -15.87 -21.63
C TYR A 874 -15.26 -16.24 -20.60
N GLY A 875 -14.44 -15.28 -20.16
CA GLY A 875 -13.29 -15.50 -19.29
C GLY A 875 -13.45 -15.14 -17.80
N LYS A 876 -14.51 -14.42 -17.41
CA LYS A 876 -14.65 -13.83 -16.04
C LYS A 876 -14.58 -14.87 -14.90
N HIS A 877 -14.86 -16.15 -15.15
CA HIS A 877 -14.88 -17.21 -14.13
C HIS A 877 -13.71 -18.21 -14.20
N LEU A 878 -12.71 -18.01 -15.07
CA LEU A 878 -11.71 -19.05 -15.42
C LEU A 878 -10.27 -18.78 -14.98
N ILE A 879 -9.97 -17.66 -14.31
CA ILE A 879 -8.59 -17.29 -13.93
C ILE A 879 -8.55 -16.83 -12.47
N GLU A 880 -8.02 -17.68 -11.57
CA GLU A 880 -7.73 -17.30 -10.18
C GLU A 880 -6.59 -16.27 -10.15
N ASN A 881 -6.84 -15.09 -9.60
CA ASN A 881 -5.80 -14.12 -9.25
C ASN A 881 -4.91 -14.69 -8.13
N ILE A 882 -3.58 -14.59 -8.27
CA ILE A 882 -2.64 -15.18 -7.31
C ILE A 882 -1.60 -14.17 -6.87
N CYS A 883 -1.53 -13.91 -5.57
CA CYS A 883 -0.40 -13.27 -4.92
C CYS A 883 0.10 -14.23 -3.83
N LYS A 884 1.22 -14.91 -4.08
CA LYS A 884 1.77 -15.94 -3.18
C LYS A 884 3.28 -15.70 -3.00
N PRO A 885 3.81 -15.71 -1.76
CA PRO A 885 5.26 -15.63 -1.55
C PRO A 885 5.94 -16.89 -2.12
N ILE A 886 7.12 -16.71 -2.72
CA ILE A 886 7.94 -17.78 -3.29
C ILE A 886 9.31 -17.87 -2.62
N ASP A 887 9.88 -19.08 -2.69
CA ASP A 887 11.22 -19.42 -2.22
C ASP A 887 12.24 -18.99 -3.28
N TYR A 888 12.88 -17.83 -3.07
CA TYR A 888 13.79 -17.20 -4.03
C TYR A 888 15.07 -16.69 -3.31
N ASP A 889 16.21 -17.28 -3.65
CA ASP A 889 17.53 -17.03 -3.07
C ASP A 889 18.55 -16.65 -4.18
N ASP A 890 18.33 -15.50 -4.80
CA ASP A 890 19.20 -14.97 -5.86
C ASP A 890 19.14 -13.42 -5.90
N TYR A 891 19.66 -12.78 -6.94
CA TYR A 891 19.65 -11.32 -7.09
C TYR A 891 18.24 -10.78 -7.43
N LEU A 892 17.85 -9.65 -6.80
CA LEU A 892 16.86 -8.72 -7.35
C LEU A 892 17.58 -7.66 -8.19
N TYR A 893 16.92 -7.23 -9.25
CA TYR A 893 17.35 -6.26 -10.24
C TYR A 893 16.44 -5.02 -10.20
N ASP A 894 16.94 -3.89 -10.66
CA ASP A 894 16.20 -2.63 -10.75
C ASP A 894 16.63 -1.91 -12.04
N LEU A 895 15.72 -1.11 -12.61
CA LEU A 895 15.94 -0.48 -13.91
C LEU A 895 15.65 1.02 -13.82
N SER A 896 16.67 1.85 -14.08
CA SER A 896 16.47 3.27 -14.37
C SER A 896 16.15 3.42 -15.85
N VAL A 897 14.95 3.92 -16.13
CA VAL A 897 14.48 4.24 -17.48
C VAL A 897 14.14 5.72 -17.54
N ALA A 898 14.67 6.40 -18.56
CA ALA A 898 14.50 7.84 -18.75
C ALA A 898 13.03 8.24 -18.95
N ASP A 899 12.70 9.45 -18.50
CA ASP A 899 11.41 10.17 -18.55
C ASP A 899 10.23 9.50 -17.84
N ASN A 900 9.93 8.23 -18.15
CA ASN A 900 8.68 7.58 -17.78
C ASN A 900 8.69 6.95 -16.38
N HIS A 901 9.88 6.77 -15.79
CA HIS A 901 10.08 6.19 -14.44
C HIS A 901 9.38 4.84 -14.19
N ASN A 902 9.03 4.16 -15.28
CA ASN A 902 8.37 2.87 -15.32
C ASN A 902 9.01 1.97 -16.38
N PHE A 903 8.84 0.67 -16.24
CA PHE A 903 9.31 -0.31 -17.22
C PHE A 903 8.43 -1.56 -17.25
N VAL A 904 8.55 -2.32 -18.33
CA VAL A 904 7.72 -3.49 -18.61
C VAL A 904 8.40 -4.80 -18.22
N ASP A 905 7.71 -5.64 -17.44
CA ASP A 905 7.94 -7.08 -17.37
C ASP A 905 7.23 -7.77 -18.55
N ALA A 906 8.00 -8.44 -19.41
CA ALA A 906 7.56 -8.94 -20.71
C ALA A 906 6.47 -10.03 -20.64
N MET A 907 6.31 -10.78 -19.53
CA MET A 907 5.31 -11.86 -19.46
C MET A 907 3.91 -11.32 -19.21
N GLY A 908 3.20 -11.02 -20.30
CA GLY A 908 1.96 -10.26 -20.23
C GLY A 908 2.19 -8.76 -20.12
N SER A 909 3.39 -8.25 -20.39
CA SER A 909 3.69 -6.81 -20.48
C SER A 909 3.23 -5.98 -19.26
N ILE A 910 3.51 -6.46 -18.04
CA ILE A 910 3.12 -5.79 -16.78
C ILE A 910 4.01 -4.58 -16.50
N LEU A 911 3.43 -3.50 -15.97
CA LEU A 911 4.15 -2.25 -15.68
C LEU A 911 4.52 -2.08 -14.18
N LEU A 912 5.64 -1.38 -13.90
CA LEU A 912 6.37 -1.38 -12.61
C LEU A 912 6.98 0.00 -12.29
N HIS A 913 7.19 0.35 -11.01
CA HIS A 913 7.53 1.72 -10.54
C HIS A 913 8.78 1.85 -9.62
N ASN A 914 9.44 3.01 -9.73
CA ASN A 914 10.61 3.44 -8.94
C ASN A 914 10.24 4.47 -7.87
N THR A 915 11.19 4.97 -7.08
CA THR A 915 10.85 5.38 -5.71
C THR A 915 11.86 6.48 -5.11
N ASP A 916 11.66 7.21 -3.97
CA ASP A 916 12.19 8.55 -3.52
C ASP A 916 13.30 8.80 -2.46
N SER A 917 13.45 8.04 -1.36
CA SER A 917 13.85 8.70 -0.10
C SER A 917 15.33 9.08 0.02
N LEU A 918 15.63 10.37 0.27
CA LEU A 918 16.99 10.91 0.15
C LEU A 918 17.84 10.75 1.41
N PHE A 919 18.27 9.51 1.63
CA PHE A 919 19.39 9.16 2.51
C PHE A 919 20.69 9.39 1.74
N VAL A 920 21.56 10.27 2.20
CA VAL A 920 22.75 10.74 1.47
C VAL A 920 24.03 10.45 2.24
N ASP A 921 24.98 9.79 1.59
CA ASP A 921 26.33 9.53 2.12
C ASP A 921 27.33 10.66 1.77
N LYS A 922 28.50 10.67 2.42
CA LYS A 922 29.67 11.53 2.17
C LYS A 922 29.56 13.02 2.51
N ILE A 923 28.46 13.48 3.11
CA ILE A 923 28.39 14.86 3.62
C ILE A 923 29.21 14.97 4.92
N LYS A 924 30.12 15.93 4.99
CA LYS A 924 31.16 15.98 6.04
C LYS A 924 30.77 16.82 7.25
N SER A 925 30.03 17.91 7.02
CA SER A 925 29.66 18.90 8.03
C SER A 925 28.18 19.30 7.94
N VAL A 926 27.68 20.03 8.94
CA VAL A 926 26.35 20.66 8.88
C VAL A 926 26.35 21.87 7.94
N ASP A 927 27.49 22.55 7.78
CA ASP A 927 27.62 23.68 6.84
C ASP A 927 27.44 23.22 5.38
N ASP A 928 28.00 22.06 5.02
CA ASP A 928 27.75 21.42 3.71
C ASP A 928 26.25 21.14 3.48
N VAL A 929 25.53 20.71 4.53
CA VAL A 929 24.08 20.48 4.46
C VAL A 929 23.34 21.79 4.19
N ILE A 930 23.71 22.88 4.88
CA ILE A 930 23.07 24.19 4.73
C ILE A 930 23.29 24.75 3.31
N ASP A 931 24.49 24.63 2.76
CA ASP A 931 24.77 25.02 1.36
C ASP A 931 23.91 24.22 0.36
N LEU A 932 23.84 22.89 0.52
CA LEU A 932 23.00 22.03 -0.32
C LEU A 932 21.52 22.37 -0.24
N LEU A 933 20.99 22.64 0.96
CA LEU A 933 19.61 23.10 1.13
C LEU A 933 19.38 24.44 0.39
N GLY A 934 20.31 25.39 0.50
CA GLY A 934 20.24 26.66 -0.22
C GLY A 934 20.31 26.53 -1.74
N LYS A 935 21.05 25.55 -2.27
CA LYS A 935 21.07 25.23 -3.71
C LYS A 935 19.78 24.53 -4.16
N ILE A 936 19.26 23.60 -3.37
CA ILE A 936 18.04 22.85 -3.70
C ILE A 936 16.79 23.73 -3.60
N GLN A 937 16.77 24.72 -2.69
CA GLN A 937 15.71 25.74 -2.69
C GLN A 937 15.70 26.51 -4.02
N LYS A 938 16.85 27.01 -4.48
CA LYS A 938 16.98 27.70 -5.78
C LYS A 938 16.55 26.81 -6.96
N LEU A 939 16.83 25.51 -6.90
CA LEU A 939 16.36 24.54 -7.89
C LEU A 939 14.82 24.44 -7.88
N CYS A 940 14.21 24.33 -6.70
CA CYS A 940 12.74 24.27 -6.57
C CYS A 940 12.07 25.56 -7.05
N ASP A 941 12.63 26.72 -6.67
CA ASP A 941 12.16 28.04 -7.10
C ASP A 941 12.24 28.19 -8.62
N LYS A 942 13.34 27.73 -9.22
CA LYS A 942 13.55 27.72 -10.67
C LYS A 942 12.53 26.82 -11.38
N ILE A 943 12.40 25.57 -10.95
CA ILE A 943 11.45 24.60 -11.51
C ILE A 943 10.01 25.16 -11.45
N ALA A 944 9.58 25.61 -10.27
CA ALA A 944 8.24 26.16 -10.07
C ALA A 944 7.94 27.30 -11.05
N LYS A 945 8.87 28.25 -11.21
CA LYS A 945 8.70 29.42 -12.07
C LYS A 945 8.85 29.14 -13.56
N GLU A 946 9.95 28.49 -13.96
CA GLU A 946 10.34 28.34 -15.36
C GLU A 946 9.66 27.17 -16.06
N GLU A 947 9.34 26.08 -15.33
CA GLU A 947 8.76 24.87 -15.91
C GLU A 947 7.24 24.78 -15.69
N PHE A 948 6.74 25.30 -14.56
CA PHE A 948 5.32 25.19 -14.19
C PHE A 948 4.56 26.53 -14.15
N ASN A 949 5.19 27.67 -14.47
CA ASN A 949 4.57 29.01 -14.42
C ASN A 949 3.99 29.38 -13.03
N ALA A 950 4.49 28.80 -11.95
CA ALA A 950 4.08 29.11 -10.59
C ALA A 950 4.83 30.34 -10.05
N ASP A 951 4.09 31.33 -9.56
CA ASP A 951 4.67 32.59 -9.09
C ASP A 951 5.37 32.47 -7.71
N VAL A 952 5.00 31.45 -6.93
CA VAL A 952 5.53 31.22 -5.58
C VAL A 952 5.85 29.75 -5.37
N CYS A 953 7.13 29.43 -5.18
CA CYS A 953 7.55 28.15 -4.65
C CYS A 953 7.39 28.15 -3.13
N THR A 954 6.77 27.10 -2.59
CA THR A 954 6.66 26.89 -1.13
C THR A 954 7.21 25.54 -0.67
N LEU A 955 7.86 24.83 -1.59
CA LEU A 955 8.61 23.62 -1.29
C LEU A 955 9.93 23.98 -0.63
N GLU A 956 10.15 23.40 0.54
CA GLU A 956 11.34 23.56 1.36
C GLU A 956 11.85 22.17 1.68
N MET A 957 13.06 21.85 1.23
CA MET A 957 13.74 20.63 1.66
C MET A 957 14.44 20.90 2.98
N SER A 958 14.46 19.92 3.88
CA SER A 958 14.93 20.07 5.24
C SER A 958 15.86 18.93 5.63
N TYR A 959 16.83 19.24 6.51
CA TYR A 959 17.69 18.24 7.12
C TYR A 959 16.94 17.58 8.28
N ASP A 960 16.41 16.40 8.01
CA ASP A 960 15.51 15.68 8.93
C ASP A 960 16.32 14.94 10.02
N LYS A 961 17.30 14.13 9.60
CA LYS A 961 18.07 13.23 10.47
C LYS A 961 19.52 13.12 10.03
N GLY A 962 20.43 13.13 11.00
CA GLY A 962 21.81 12.71 10.80
C GLY A 962 22.11 11.41 11.54
N PHE A 963 22.93 10.55 10.95
CA PHE A 963 23.41 9.31 11.55
C PHE A 963 24.94 9.26 11.56
N ARG A 964 25.55 9.26 12.75
CA ARG A 964 26.99 9.07 12.94
C ARG A 964 27.45 7.72 12.40
N THR A 965 26.70 6.68 12.72
CA THR A 965 26.80 5.35 12.12
C THR A 965 25.41 4.88 11.70
N PHE A 966 25.32 4.28 10.52
CA PHE A 966 24.07 3.87 9.90
C PHE A 966 24.22 2.48 9.30
N LEU A 967 23.30 1.57 9.61
CA LEU A 967 23.20 0.23 9.06
C LEU A 967 21.86 0.09 8.36
N ILE A 968 21.89 -0.12 7.05
CA ILE A 968 20.71 -0.47 6.28
C ILE A 968 20.88 -1.86 5.67
N VAL A 969 19.88 -2.71 5.84
CA VAL A 969 19.89 -4.05 5.24
C VAL A 969 19.27 -4.03 3.85
N ASN A 970 19.31 -5.15 3.13
CA ASN A 970 18.52 -5.30 1.91
C ASN A 970 17.01 -5.47 2.22
N ALA A 971 16.40 -4.55 2.95
CA ALA A 971 14.96 -4.53 3.14
C ALA A 971 14.39 -3.12 3.23
N LYS A 972 13.19 -2.94 2.67
CA LYS A 972 12.55 -1.64 2.59
C LYS A 972 12.12 -1.16 3.95
N LYS A 973 12.35 0.13 4.22
CA LYS A 973 12.08 0.76 5.52
C LYS A 973 12.75 -0.01 6.68
N ARG A 974 13.87 -0.72 6.45
CA ARG A 974 14.62 -1.49 7.46
C ARG A 974 16.06 -1.00 7.61
N TYR A 975 16.26 -0.10 8.56
CA TYR A 975 17.56 0.49 8.88
C TYR A 975 17.66 0.80 10.37
N ALA A 976 18.87 0.96 10.85
CA ALA A 976 19.19 1.34 12.22
C ALA A 976 20.43 2.26 12.22
N GLY A 977 20.58 3.10 13.23
CA GLY A 977 21.75 3.98 13.31
C GLY A 977 21.77 4.80 14.59
N TYR A 978 22.95 5.29 14.97
CA TYR A 978 23.09 6.28 16.04
C TYR A 978 22.87 7.67 15.47
N LEU A 979 21.76 8.31 15.84
CA LEU A 979 21.46 9.68 15.45
C LEU A 979 22.48 10.64 16.07
N ASP A 980 23.16 11.44 15.24
CA ASP A 980 23.93 12.62 15.66
C ASP A 980 23.13 13.92 15.52
N TYR A 981 22.03 13.89 14.78
CA TYR A 981 21.16 15.05 14.55
C TYR A 981 19.70 14.61 14.36
N LEU A 982 18.76 15.36 14.90
CA LEU A 982 17.33 15.14 14.75
C LEU A 982 16.56 16.46 14.98
N ASP A 983 15.55 16.73 14.14
CA ASP A 983 14.56 17.80 14.35
C ASP A 983 15.19 19.19 14.65
N GLY A 984 16.27 19.55 13.95
CA GLY A 984 16.95 20.85 14.09
C GLY A 984 18.13 20.87 15.07
N HIS A 985 18.35 19.80 15.84
CA HIS A 985 19.30 19.78 16.96
C HIS A 985 20.32 18.65 16.87
N GLU A 986 21.54 18.89 17.36
CA GLU A 986 22.52 17.83 17.62
C GLU A 986 22.05 16.91 18.76
N VAL A 987 22.35 15.62 18.63
CA VAL A 987 21.95 14.57 19.57
C VAL A 987 23.19 14.02 20.27
N ASN A 988 23.46 14.53 21.47
CA ASN A 988 24.60 14.12 22.30
C ASN A 988 24.12 13.69 23.71
N PRO A 989 24.39 12.44 24.15
CA PRO A 989 25.00 11.34 23.40
C PRO A 989 24.09 10.84 22.27
N CYS A 990 24.70 10.29 21.21
CA CYS A 990 23.97 9.84 20.03
C CYS A 990 22.90 8.78 20.35
N LYS A 991 21.71 8.92 19.79
CA LYS A 991 20.54 8.08 20.13
C LYS A 991 20.33 6.97 19.09
N LEU A 992 20.28 5.72 19.54
CA LEU A 992 19.94 4.60 18.66
C LEU A 992 18.51 4.73 18.11
N LYS A 993 18.40 4.80 16.78
CA LYS A 993 17.14 4.74 16.03
C LYS A 993 17.10 3.42 15.27
N ILE A 994 15.96 2.75 15.28
CA ILE A 994 15.71 1.49 14.57
C ILE A 994 14.37 1.63 13.85
N THR A 995 14.30 1.23 12.58
CA THR A 995 13.11 1.29 11.72
C THR A 995 12.89 -0.07 11.06
N GLY A 996 11.65 -0.57 11.04
CA GLY A 996 11.19 -1.77 10.32
C GLY A 996 11.74 -3.15 10.75
N PHE A 997 12.80 -3.19 11.55
CA PHE A 997 13.34 -4.42 12.13
C PHE A 997 12.43 -5.05 13.20
N GLU A 998 12.65 -6.34 13.49
CA GLU A 998 11.85 -7.12 14.44
C GLU A 998 11.75 -6.48 15.84
N TYR A 999 12.80 -5.78 16.28
CA TYR A 999 12.82 -4.97 17.50
C TYR A 999 11.58 -4.05 17.66
N VAL A 1000 11.24 -3.28 16.62
CA VAL A 1000 10.13 -2.31 16.67
C VAL A 1000 8.77 -2.93 16.32
N ARG A 1001 8.73 -4.17 15.84
CA ARG A 1001 7.47 -4.83 15.43
C ARG A 1001 6.74 -5.44 16.61
N THR A 1002 5.47 -5.15 16.82
CA THR A 1002 4.73 -5.73 17.96
C THR A 1002 4.49 -7.24 17.85
N ASP A 1003 4.57 -7.82 16.64
CA ASP A 1003 4.28 -9.23 16.34
C ASP A 1003 5.44 -10.22 16.54
N GLN A 1004 6.57 -9.78 17.10
CA GLN A 1004 7.77 -10.59 17.34
C GLN A 1004 8.02 -10.83 18.83
N CYS A 1005 8.61 -11.98 19.16
CA CYS A 1005 8.86 -12.39 20.54
C CYS A 1005 10.00 -11.62 21.22
N GLY A 1006 9.96 -11.54 22.56
CA GLY A 1006 10.87 -10.72 23.35
C GLY A 1006 12.34 -11.05 23.13
N PHE A 1007 12.69 -12.34 22.94
CA PHE A 1007 14.05 -12.78 22.68
C PHE A 1007 14.64 -12.10 21.43
N VAL A 1008 13.88 -12.11 20.33
CA VAL A 1008 14.30 -11.48 19.07
C VAL A 1008 14.56 -10.00 19.30
N LYS A 1009 13.64 -9.30 19.99
CA LYS A 1009 13.75 -7.85 20.20
C LYS A 1009 14.98 -7.47 21.02
N LYS A 1010 15.13 -8.11 22.18
CA LYS A 1010 16.23 -7.88 23.13
C LYS A 1010 17.59 -8.05 22.45
N TYR A 1011 17.80 -9.22 21.83
CA TYR A 1011 19.10 -9.58 21.28
C TYR A 1011 19.35 -8.99 19.87
N GLN A 1012 18.32 -8.65 19.09
CA GLN A 1012 18.49 -7.87 17.86
C GLN A 1012 18.89 -6.42 18.17
N LYS A 1013 18.41 -5.84 19.27
CA LYS A 1013 18.89 -4.53 19.73
C LYS A 1013 20.35 -4.62 20.19
N GLU A 1014 20.68 -5.58 21.05
CA GLU A 1014 22.05 -5.82 21.57
C GLU A 1014 23.07 -5.94 20.43
N ILE A 1015 22.79 -6.76 19.41
CA ILE A 1015 23.69 -6.94 18.27
C ILE A 1015 23.73 -5.72 17.33
N LEU A 1016 22.64 -4.93 17.24
CA LEU A 1016 22.65 -3.66 16.52
C LEU A 1016 23.54 -2.62 17.20
N GLU A 1017 23.47 -2.50 18.52
CA GLU A 1017 24.32 -1.59 19.31
C GLU A 1017 25.80 -1.95 19.16
N TRP A 1018 26.11 -3.26 19.13
CA TRP A 1018 27.45 -3.78 18.81
C TRP A 1018 27.90 -3.50 17.38
N ILE A 1019 27.04 -3.70 16.37
CA ILE A 1019 27.41 -3.45 14.95
C ILE A 1019 27.58 -1.95 14.66
N LEU A 1020 26.80 -1.10 15.34
CA LEU A 1020 26.77 0.34 15.13
C LEU A 1020 27.77 1.12 16.01
N SER A 1021 28.47 0.47 16.93
CA SER A 1021 29.59 1.07 17.66
C SER A 1021 30.67 1.57 16.69
N ASP A 1022 31.56 2.45 17.14
CA ASP A 1022 32.68 2.93 16.32
C ASP A 1022 33.66 1.80 15.97
N GLU A 1023 33.94 0.94 16.96
CA GLU A 1023 34.71 -0.30 16.89
C GLU A 1023 33.75 -1.51 17.00
N PRO A 1024 33.24 -2.06 15.88
CA PRO A 1024 32.36 -3.22 15.90
C PRO A 1024 33.13 -4.48 16.33
N PRO A 1025 32.50 -5.40 17.07
CA PRO A 1025 33.19 -6.56 17.65
C PRO A 1025 33.73 -7.50 16.57
N SER A 1026 34.71 -8.34 16.95
CA SER A 1026 35.36 -9.23 15.99
C SER A 1026 34.42 -10.36 15.55
N PRO A 1027 34.73 -11.03 14.42
CA PRO A 1027 34.08 -12.28 14.02
C PRO A 1027 34.01 -13.33 15.13
N ILE A 1028 35.02 -13.42 15.98
CA ILE A 1028 35.11 -14.44 17.04
C ILE A 1028 34.09 -14.12 18.15
N ASP A 1029 33.99 -12.85 18.54
CA ASP A 1029 33.06 -12.39 19.58
C ASP A 1029 31.61 -12.60 19.16
N ILE A 1030 31.29 -12.26 17.90
CA ILE A 1030 29.95 -12.50 17.33
C ILE A 1030 29.62 -14.00 17.30
N ARG A 1031 30.56 -14.86 16.90
CA ARG A 1031 30.34 -16.31 16.87
C ARG A 1031 30.11 -16.89 18.27
N ALA A 1032 30.89 -16.45 19.27
CA ALA A 1032 30.70 -16.81 20.66
C ALA A 1032 29.34 -16.33 21.19
N TRP A 1033 28.94 -15.10 20.85
CA TRP A 1033 27.64 -14.52 21.19
C TRP A 1033 26.47 -15.31 20.60
N ILE A 1034 26.55 -15.74 19.33
CA ILE A 1034 25.50 -16.57 18.70
C ILE A 1034 25.36 -17.91 19.44
N LEU A 1035 26.47 -18.56 19.79
CA LEU A 1035 26.47 -19.82 20.53
C LEU A 1035 25.92 -19.66 21.96
N ASP A 1036 26.19 -18.55 22.64
CA ASP A 1036 25.54 -18.17 23.91
C ASP A 1036 24.00 -18.08 23.75
N LYS A 1037 23.52 -17.34 22.74
CA LYS A 1037 22.06 -17.19 22.50
C LYS A 1037 21.42 -18.52 22.11
N GLN A 1038 22.09 -19.33 21.30
CA GLN A 1038 21.63 -20.67 20.93
C GLN A 1038 21.52 -21.56 22.15
N THR A 1039 22.56 -21.62 22.99
CA THR A 1039 22.56 -22.42 24.23
C THR A 1039 21.43 -22.00 25.17
N LYS A 1040 21.14 -20.70 25.27
CA LYS A 1040 19.99 -20.18 26.03
C LYS A 1040 18.66 -20.66 25.48
N VAL A 1041 18.45 -20.58 24.16
CA VAL A 1041 17.20 -21.04 23.51
C VAL A 1041 17.00 -22.55 23.65
N PHE A 1042 18.06 -23.35 23.52
CA PHE A 1042 18.04 -24.81 23.64
C PHE A 1042 18.13 -25.33 25.08
N SER A 1043 18.21 -24.46 26.09
CA SER A 1043 18.14 -24.85 27.50
C SER A 1043 16.74 -25.23 28.00
N SER A 1044 15.71 -25.03 27.15
CA SER A 1044 14.28 -25.18 27.47
C SER A 1044 13.82 -24.34 28.68
N LYS A 1045 14.48 -23.21 28.95
CA LYS A 1045 14.28 -22.37 30.16
C LYS A 1045 14.09 -20.88 29.85
N LEU A 1046 13.72 -20.52 28.63
CA LEU A 1046 13.39 -19.12 28.33
C LEU A 1046 12.12 -18.67 29.07
N PRO A 1047 12.10 -17.44 29.61
CA PRO A 1047 10.91 -16.89 30.26
C PRO A 1047 9.82 -16.53 29.24
N LEU A 1048 8.58 -16.42 29.72
CA LEU A 1048 7.39 -16.25 28.88
C LEU A 1048 7.42 -15.00 27.99
N ASP A 1049 7.95 -13.89 28.49
CA ASP A 1049 8.08 -12.62 27.75
C ASP A 1049 9.04 -12.73 26.56
N GLU A 1050 10.09 -13.56 26.68
CA GLU A 1050 11.03 -13.84 25.60
C GLU A 1050 10.42 -14.74 24.50
N LEU A 1051 9.42 -15.56 24.84
CA LEU A 1051 8.73 -16.49 23.93
C LEU A 1051 7.45 -15.92 23.26
N MET A 1052 6.76 -14.99 23.92
CA MET A 1052 5.44 -14.49 23.53
C MET A 1052 5.38 -13.76 22.19
N PHE A 1053 4.51 -14.19 21.28
CA PHE A 1053 4.02 -13.40 20.14
C PHE A 1053 2.73 -12.65 20.51
N ALA A 1054 2.45 -11.51 19.86
CA ALA A 1054 1.21 -10.76 20.01
C ALA A 1054 0.70 -10.21 18.66
N GLN A 1055 -0.47 -10.67 18.19
CA GLN A 1055 -1.03 -10.27 16.89
C GLN A 1055 -2.48 -9.79 17.01
N LYS A 1056 -2.80 -8.67 16.34
CA LYS A 1056 -4.12 -8.02 16.38
C LYS A 1056 -5.17 -8.86 15.65
N VAL A 1057 -6.28 -9.15 16.33
CA VAL A 1057 -7.53 -9.60 15.68
C VAL A 1057 -8.24 -8.34 15.17
N THR A 1058 -8.58 -8.32 13.89
CA THR A 1058 -9.09 -7.14 13.15
C THR A 1058 -10.55 -7.24 12.74
N LYS A 1059 -11.11 -8.45 12.73
CA LYS A 1059 -12.52 -8.75 12.45
C LYS A 1059 -13.05 -9.77 13.49
N PRO A 1060 -14.37 -9.97 13.62
CA PRO A 1060 -14.94 -11.16 14.27
C PRO A 1060 -14.30 -12.46 13.74
N ILE A 1061 -14.17 -13.49 14.60
CA ILE A 1061 -13.40 -14.72 14.28
C ILE A 1061 -13.99 -15.49 13.08
N ASP A 1062 -15.32 -15.48 12.98
CA ASP A 1062 -16.14 -16.07 11.92
C ASP A 1062 -16.01 -15.35 10.57
N GLN A 1063 -15.62 -14.07 10.56
CA GLN A 1063 -15.39 -13.28 9.35
C GLN A 1063 -13.97 -13.42 8.76
N TYR A 1064 -13.21 -14.45 9.17
CA TYR A 1064 -11.90 -14.78 8.59
C TYR A 1064 -11.98 -15.97 7.63
N ASP A 1065 -11.66 -15.76 6.36
CA ASP A 1065 -11.62 -16.81 5.33
C ASP A 1065 -10.79 -18.05 5.72
N LYS A 1066 -9.71 -17.85 6.51
CA LYS A 1066 -8.77 -18.90 6.90
C LYS A 1066 -8.26 -18.70 8.34
N PRO A 1067 -8.30 -19.74 9.21
CA PRO A 1067 -7.79 -19.64 10.58
C PRO A 1067 -6.27 -19.42 10.65
N MET A 1068 -5.86 -18.21 11.01
CA MET A 1068 -4.48 -17.81 11.31
C MET A 1068 -4.06 -18.26 12.71
N MET A 1069 -2.76 -18.14 13.06
CA MET A 1069 -2.29 -18.57 14.39
C MET A 1069 -2.99 -17.82 15.53
N HIS A 1070 -3.15 -16.50 15.41
CA HIS A 1070 -3.79 -15.68 16.43
C HIS A 1070 -5.31 -15.87 16.50
N THR A 1071 -6.01 -16.11 15.37
CA THR A 1071 -7.46 -16.38 15.40
C THR A 1071 -7.77 -17.78 15.92
N LYS A 1072 -6.90 -18.77 15.69
CA LYS A 1072 -6.97 -20.09 16.36
C LYS A 1072 -6.81 -19.96 17.88
N VAL A 1073 -5.88 -19.12 18.34
CA VAL A 1073 -5.72 -18.88 19.78
C VAL A 1073 -6.90 -18.09 20.33
N ALA A 1074 -7.42 -17.07 19.63
CA ALA A 1074 -8.64 -16.36 20.02
C ALA A 1074 -9.83 -17.32 20.17
N ALA A 1075 -10.01 -18.24 19.22
CA ALA A 1075 -11.05 -19.26 19.28
C ALA A 1075 -10.84 -20.27 20.42
N GLN A 1076 -9.59 -20.56 20.80
CA GLN A 1076 -9.28 -21.37 21.97
C GLN A 1076 -9.53 -20.60 23.27
N MET A 1077 -9.19 -19.30 23.33
CA MET A 1077 -9.47 -18.43 24.47
C MET A 1077 -10.96 -18.39 24.78
N LEU A 1078 -11.81 -18.17 23.77
CA LEU A 1078 -13.27 -18.23 23.96
C LEU A 1078 -13.75 -19.61 24.45
N LYS A 1079 -13.17 -20.71 23.96
CA LYS A 1079 -13.47 -22.08 24.45
C LYS A 1079 -13.00 -22.34 25.89
N ASP A 1080 -11.91 -21.69 26.30
CA ASP A 1080 -11.35 -21.75 27.65
C ASP A 1080 -12.03 -20.75 28.61
N GLY A 1081 -13.11 -20.07 28.18
CA GLY A 1081 -13.82 -19.07 28.99
C GLY A 1081 -13.01 -17.80 29.24
N LYS A 1082 -12.22 -17.35 28.25
CA LYS A 1082 -11.43 -16.11 28.29
C LYS A 1082 -11.95 -15.10 27.28
N ASP A 1083 -12.23 -13.89 27.74
CA ASP A 1083 -12.63 -12.78 26.89
C ASP A 1083 -11.51 -12.30 25.97
N PHE A 1084 -11.89 -11.82 24.79
CA PHE A 1084 -11.06 -11.06 23.87
C PHE A 1084 -11.97 -10.16 23.02
N TRP A 1085 -11.49 -8.97 22.63
CA TRP A 1085 -12.26 -8.06 21.78
C TRP A 1085 -11.66 -7.92 20.37
N VAL A 1086 -12.52 -7.70 19.37
CA VAL A 1086 -12.06 -7.32 18.03
C VAL A 1086 -11.32 -5.98 18.14
N GLY A 1087 -10.01 -6.02 17.85
CA GLY A 1087 -9.08 -4.92 18.10
C GLY A 1087 -7.91 -5.26 19.04
N ASP A 1088 -8.04 -6.28 19.89
CA ASP A 1088 -6.96 -6.73 20.79
C ASP A 1088 -5.87 -7.53 20.06
N LYS A 1089 -4.65 -7.52 20.63
CA LYS A 1089 -3.57 -8.44 20.21
C LYS A 1089 -3.57 -9.69 21.11
N VAL A 1090 -3.91 -10.81 20.50
CA VAL A 1090 -3.89 -12.13 21.16
C VAL A 1090 -2.45 -12.58 21.40
N GLN A 1091 -2.17 -13.01 22.63
CA GLN A 1091 -0.82 -13.39 23.09
C GLN A 1091 -0.65 -14.91 23.12
N TYR A 1092 0.39 -15.41 22.46
CA TYR A 1092 0.60 -16.85 22.28
C TYR A 1092 2.07 -17.25 22.15
N PHE A 1093 2.36 -18.53 22.40
CA PHE A 1093 3.67 -19.16 22.16
C PHE A 1093 3.51 -20.37 21.23
N ILE A 1094 4.62 -20.87 20.66
CA ILE A 1094 4.61 -22.13 19.88
C ILE A 1094 5.11 -23.28 20.75
N GLU A 1095 4.19 -24.17 21.11
CA GLU A 1095 4.46 -25.34 21.95
C GLU A 1095 5.19 -26.44 21.15
N SER A 1096 4.67 -26.76 19.97
CA SER A 1096 5.07 -27.93 19.18
C SER A 1096 4.66 -27.77 17.72
N PHE A 1097 4.74 -28.85 16.94
CA PHE A 1097 4.16 -28.95 15.61
C PHE A 1097 2.97 -29.93 15.62
N ASP A 1098 1.96 -29.67 14.79
CA ASP A 1098 0.86 -30.60 14.56
C ASP A 1098 1.28 -31.81 13.71
N THR A 1099 0.37 -32.77 13.52
CA THR A 1099 0.61 -33.97 12.70
C THR A 1099 0.92 -33.69 11.23
N ARG A 1100 0.73 -32.44 10.76
CA ARG A 1100 1.06 -31.96 9.41
C ARG A 1100 2.27 -31.02 9.41
N GLN A 1101 3.09 -31.05 10.48
CA GLN A 1101 4.28 -30.23 10.68
C GLN A 1101 4.01 -28.71 10.67
N LYS A 1102 2.79 -28.27 10.98
CA LYS A 1102 2.47 -26.83 11.14
C LYS A 1102 2.68 -26.42 12.60
N PRO A 1103 3.19 -25.21 12.88
CA PRO A 1103 3.40 -24.76 14.25
C PRO A 1103 2.05 -24.72 14.99
N LEU A 1104 2.02 -25.27 16.21
CA LEU A 1104 0.86 -25.32 17.08
C LEU A 1104 0.93 -24.14 18.08
N PRO A 1105 0.16 -23.05 17.86
CA PRO A 1105 0.13 -21.94 18.79
C PRO A 1105 -0.74 -22.28 20.00
N ARG A 1106 -0.29 -21.88 21.19
CA ARG A 1106 -1.02 -22.00 22.46
C ARG A 1106 -1.16 -20.62 23.11
N PRO A 1107 -2.31 -20.33 23.75
CA PRO A 1107 -2.46 -19.10 24.54
C PRO A 1107 -1.43 -19.05 25.66
N LEU A 1108 -0.98 -17.84 26.03
CA LEU A 1108 0.14 -17.67 26.96
C LEU A 1108 -0.09 -18.30 28.35
N TYR A 1109 -1.34 -18.30 28.84
CA TYR A 1109 -1.71 -18.92 30.12
C TYR A 1109 -1.64 -20.46 30.12
N ALA A 1110 -1.55 -21.11 28.95
CA ALA A 1110 -1.40 -22.55 28.83
C ALA A 1110 0.08 -23.01 28.82
N PHE A 1111 1.01 -22.13 29.17
CA PHE A 1111 2.45 -22.44 29.15
C PHE A 1111 2.86 -23.35 30.31
N THR A 1112 3.39 -24.52 29.95
CA THR A 1112 3.82 -25.58 30.89
C THR A 1112 5.35 -25.62 31.08
N GLY A 1113 6.07 -24.58 30.67
CA GLY A 1113 7.53 -24.58 30.59
C GLY A 1113 8.09 -25.18 29.29
N LYS A 1114 7.24 -25.76 28.42
CA LYS A 1114 7.64 -26.36 27.14
C LYS A 1114 7.33 -25.44 25.96
N TYR A 1115 8.28 -25.32 25.04
CA TYR A 1115 8.15 -24.60 23.77
C TYR A 1115 9.03 -25.28 22.72
N ASN A 1116 8.81 -24.99 21.44
CA ASN A 1116 9.61 -25.61 20.37
C ASN A 1116 10.90 -24.81 20.09
N GLU A 1117 12.01 -25.18 20.74
CA GLU A 1117 13.30 -24.48 20.67
C GLU A 1117 13.78 -24.31 19.22
N SER A 1118 13.62 -25.37 18.42
CA SER A 1118 14.02 -25.38 17.00
C SER A 1118 13.20 -24.40 16.15
N TYR A 1119 11.89 -24.27 16.39
CA TYR A 1119 11.05 -23.27 15.73
C TYR A 1119 11.50 -21.85 16.08
N TYR A 1120 11.72 -21.57 17.37
CA TYR A 1120 12.15 -20.24 17.81
C TYR A 1120 13.51 -19.88 17.22
N TRP A 1121 14.49 -20.78 17.30
CA TRP A 1121 15.81 -20.53 16.74
C TRP A 1121 15.79 -20.34 15.22
N ASN A 1122 15.32 -21.36 14.48
CA ASN A 1122 15.44 -21.38 13.02
C ASN A 1122 14.45 -20.44 12.31
N ASN A 1123 13.25 -20.19 12.86
CA ASN A 1123 12.20 -19.48 12.11
C ASN A 1123 12.00 -18.03 12.58
N LYS A 1124 12.64 -17.61 13.68
CA LYS A 1124 12.39 -16.29 14.32
C LYS A 1124 13.67 -15.60 14.76
N ILE A 1125 14.48 -16.26 15.57
CA ILE A 1125 15.65 -15.67 16.25
C ILE A 1125 16.82 -15.54 15.28
N PHE A 1126 17.35 -16.66 14.78
CA PHE A 1126 18.55 -16.62 13.96
C PHE A 1126 18.37 -15.83 12.65
N PRO A 1127 17.25 -15.95 11.89
CA PRO A 1127 17.02 -15.12 10.71
C PRO A 1127 17.04 -13.60 10.98
N ALA A 1128 16.68 -13.18 12.20
CA ALA A 1128 16.67 -11.78 12.60
C ALA A 1128 18.06 -11.23 12.94
N PHE A 1129 18.98 -12.08 13.40
CA PHE A 1129 20.39 -11.74 13.59
C PHE A 1129 21.14 -11.84 12.27
N GLU A 1130 20.93 -12.93 11.51
CA GLU A 1130 21.55 -13.20 10.22
C GLU A 1130 21.40 -12.00 9.28
N ARG A 1131 20.19 -11.45 9.11
CA ARG A 1131 19.94 -10.27 8.25
C ARG A 1131 20.87 -9.09 8.53
N LEU A 1132 21.26 -8.87 9.78
CA LEU A 1132 22.21 -7.83 10.19
C LEU A 1132 23.65 -8.26 9.94
N LEU A 1133 23.98 -9.50 10.34
CA LEU A 1133 25.31 -10.10 10.25
C LEU A 1133 25.81 -10.25 8.81
N VAL A 1134 24.96 -10.65 7.87
CA VAL A 1134 25.27 -10.69 6.42
C VAL A 1134 25.36 -9.28 5.77
N VAL A 1135 25.32 -8.20 6.55
CA VAL A 1135 25.62 -6.83 6.10
C VAL A 1135 26.81 -6.24 6.86
N ALA A 1136 26.87 -6.45 8.18
CA ALA A 1136 27.99 -6.01 9.02
C ALA A 1136 29.29 -6.80 8.76
N TYR A 1137 29.16 -8.09 8.44
CA TYR A 1137 30.27 -9.04 8.26
C TYR A 1137 30.05 -9.89 6.99
N PRO A 1138 30.08 -9.28 5.79
CA PRO A 1138 29.66 -9.92 4.53
C PRO A 1138 30.60 -11.04 4.05
N THR A 1139 31.81 -11.14 4.61
CA THR A 1139 32.80 -12.18 4.29
C THR A 1139 32.59 -13.51 5.03
N LEU A 1140 31.66 -13.55 6.00
CA LEU A 1140 31.43 -14.72 6.86
C LEU A 1140 30.16 -15.47 6.45
N LYS A 1141 30.22 -16.81 6.55
CA LYS A 1141 29.06 -17.69 6.36
C LYS A 1141 28.35 -17.87 7.70
N TRP A 1142 27.06 -17.54 7.74
CA TRP A 1142 26.25 -17.57 8.96
C TRP A 1142 25.28 -18.76 9.02
N ASN A 1143 25.03 -19.42 7.89
CA ASN A 1143 24.09 -20.54 7.76
C ASN A 1143 24.46 -21.76 8.64
N GLU A 1144 25.69 -21.86 9.13
CA GLU A 1144 26.17 -22.94 10.00
C GLU A 1144 25.48 -22.98 11.38
N TYR A 1145 24.84 -21.88 11.79
CA TYR A 1145 24.13 -21.78 13.07
C TYR A 1145 22.68 -22.26 13.03
N TYR A 1146 22.11 -22.65 11.88
CA TYR A 1146 20.79 -23.29 11.82
C TYR A 1146 20.85 -24.72 12.35
N VAL A 1147 19.91 -25.11 13.23
CA VAL A 1147 19.91 -26.42 13.89
C VAL A 1147 19.04 -27.42 13.13
N LYS A 1148 19.55 -28.63 12.88
CA LYS A 1148 18.76 -29.75 12.35
C LYS A 1148 17.85 -30.31 13.45
N GLY A 1149 16.56 -30.03 13.38
CA GLY A 1149 15.57 -30.53 14.34
C GLY A 1149 15.27 -32.01 14.19
N ASN A 1150 14.76 -32.63 15.26
CA ASN A 1150 14.23 -34.01 15.29
C ASN A 1150 12.87 -34.12 14.57
N SER A 1151 12.79 -33.67 13.32
CA SER A 1151 11.62 -33.78 12.47
C SER A 1151 11.83 -34.86 11.41
N SER A 1152 11.15 -36.00 11.58
CA SER A 1152 10.98 -37.03 10.53
C SER A 1152 10.02 -36.61 9.40
N GLY A 1153 9.69 -35.32 9.32
CA GLY A 1153 9.16 -34.65 8.13
C GLY A 1153 10.25 -33.75 7.55
N SER A 1154 10.45 -33.81 6.23
CA SER A 1154 11.59 -33.22 5.53
C SER A 1154 11.71 -31.69 5.67
N ALA A 1155 12.55 -31.25 6.61
CA ALA A 1155 13.33 -30.05 6.38
C ALA A 1155 14.19 -30.27 5.13
N LYS A 1156 14.09 -29.41 4.12
CA LYS A 1156 14.90 -29.51 2.90
C LYS A 1156 16.37 -29.18 3.22
N ALA A 1157 17.11 -30.19 3.68
CA ALA A 1157 18.56 -30.23 3.57
C ALA A 1157 18.93 -30.36 2.08
N GLY A 1158 18.92 -29.21 1.39
CA GLY A 1158 18.98 -29.12 -0.07
C GLY A 1158 20.20 -28.36 -0.58
N ARG A 1159 21.40 -28.62 -0.04
CA ARG A 1159 22.71 -28.38 -0.69
C ARG A 1159 23.87 -28.89 0.20
N SER A 1160 24.08 -30.20 0.17
CA SER A 1160 25.45 -30.72 0.26
C SER A 1160 26.07 -30.64 -1.13
N PHE A 1161 27.10 -29.83 -1.31
CA PHE A 1161 28.16 -30.13 -2.26
C PHE A 1161 29.47 -30.12 -1.50
N LEU A 1162 30.10 -31.30 -1.45
CA LEU A 1162 31.43 -31.55 -0.92
C LEU A 1162 32.46 -31.26 -2.02
N TRP A 1163 33.62 -30.70 -1.63
CA TRP A 1163 34.85 -30.50 -2.43
C TRP A 1163 34.69 -29.61 -3.69
N ASN A 1164 35.39 -28.47 -3.83
CA ASN A 1164 36.77 -28.13 -3.44
C ASN A 1164 36.89 -26.73 -2.82
#